data_AF-A0A817PE53-F1
#
_entry.id   AF-A0A817PE53-F1
#
_cell.length_a   1.000
_cell.length_b   1.000
_cell.length_c   1.000
_cell.angle_alpha   90.00
_cell.angle_beta   90.00
_cell.angle_gamma   90.00
#
_symmetry.space_group_name_H-M   'P 1'
#
loop_
_entity.id
_entity.type
_entity.pdbx_description
1 polymer ?
#
loop_
_entity_poly.entity_id
_entity_poly.type
_entity_poly.pdbx_seq_one_letter_code
_entity_poly.pdbx_strand_id
1 'polypeptide(L)'
;MSSTILSTLRGLDDDNEKELKSYFDDIMSRAPADDHEYLGEIVNALIQISSKCIHIIDHPFFIRIRNTFIDNLEKSADNFTLSCRIGELFSQLTNHTNDKNIQLVREFFADSNLTECLIESLTNLSPTANDHLIGSIEHMIDAYQKFQDDRPTIQDDPVLSTLIMPIVNFFKSNEYKNSFFQLSAKQDQLTSFQKLILVTCPTYIKAYWGQLQEEIFSAIAQVTLNRSSEIFEHFLPSIDNWQEPVIWSIYSLILLCQRCGNENLLPAYDLQHKKILDYVLNIVQGKELWDVANQDSTSDKRQYRVNRLFCYSTLYIYTTTFLPELRDKLKENNITPLLIRLTKAKYDKTQFHAYRTLAAVLTDNDIKQLANPAQIITVFITYMKKTIDVIVLRQRLENLLLTLKILIQHDQIRGEFARQTDGLPLLLRCATEFQFEGTKIQLRSLNILMSLTFNNEIKVLLENNSTFIQYLRTLVTSSKSPELQKIVDGILWRLFSKYETTATKFQYDVMISYSHKDKDLCHQIHKALVADNFRVWIDLERMHGIMMQAMAEAIEQSRYILICMSDSYAVSPYCQAEAQYAFEKRRILIPLRVQIGYKPQGWLAFTISGRMYVDFIKLNFETAYAQLMSQFHQNPVDEKDVAPRLSQPNVRDAVVESFCFCFQNGQNFVRPNFDRAKVGHTEL
;
A
#
# COMPACT_ATOMS: atom_id res chain seq x y z
N MET A 1 -27.52 44.80 -0.93
CA MET A 1 -28.74 43.99 -1.17
C MET A 1 -28.51 42.49 -0.82
N SER A 2 -27.25 42.03 -0.81
CA SER A 2 -26.79 40.71 -0.37
C SER A 2 -27.28 40.29 1.03
N SER A 3 -27.36 41.19 2.02
CA SER A 3 -27.87 40.86 3.36
C SER A 3 -29.36 40.49 3.37
N THR A 4 -30.16 41.11 2.51
CA THR A 4 -31.59 40.83 2.36
C THR A 4 -31.82 39.51 1.63
N ILE A 5 -31.08 39.26 0.55
CA ILE A 5 -31.07 37.99 -0.19
C ILE A 5 -30.65 36.84 0.74
N LEU A 6 -29.56 37.02 1.47
CA LEU A 6 -29.07 36.04 2.44
C LEU A 6 -30.07 35.78 3.56
N SER A 7 -30.72 36.82 4.11
CA SER A 7 -31.75 36.65 5.15
C SER A 7 -32.96 35.86 4.64
N THR A 8 -33.35 36.08 3.39
CA THR A 8 -34.47 35.38 2.75
C THR A 8 -34.11 33.91 2.56
N LEU A 9 -32.97 33.63 1.94
CA LEU A 9 -32.49 32.27 1.69
C LEU A 9 -32.24 31.47 2.98
N ARG A 10 -31.84 32.13 4.08
CA ARG A 10 -31.73 31.48 5.40
C ARG A 10 -33.08 31.07 5.97
N GLY A 11 -34.13 31.82 5.67
CA GLY A 11 -35.50 31.57 6.13
C GLY A 11 -36.25 30.49 5.35
N LEU A 12 -35.75 30.10 4.17
CA LEU A 12 -36.31 29.00 3.37
C LEU A 12 -35.97 27.64 3.98
N ASP A 13 -36.92 26.71 3.91
CA ASP A 13 -36.75 25.32 4.34
C ASP A 13 -35.80 24.56 3.40
N ASP A 14 -34.84 23.83 3.96
CA ASP A 14 -33.76 23.16 3.24
C ASP A 14 -34.28 22.00 2.37
N ASP A 15 -35.40 21.40 2.78
CA ASP A 15 -36.03 20.28 2.07
C ASP A 15 -37.08 20.74 1.04
N ASN A 16 -37.37 22.05 0.94
CA ASN A 16 -38.38 22.59 0.04
C ASN A 16 -37.80 23.07 -1.30
N GLU A 17 -37.41 22.10 -2.13
CA GLU A 17 -36.81 22.33 -3.46
C GLU A 17 -37.66 23.28 -4.35
N LYS A 18 -38.99 23.21 -4.25
CA LYS A 18 -39.90 24.04 -5.05
C LYS A 18 -39.83 25.52 -4.67
N GLU A 19 -39.73 25.80 -3.37
CA GLU A 19 -39.66 27.17 -2.86
C GLU A 19 -38.31 27.80 -3.20
N LEU A 20 -37.22 27.04 -3.09
CA LEU A 20 -35.90 27.47 -3.56
C LEU A 20 -35.90 27.76 -5.06
N LYS A 21 -36.40 26.84 -5.90
CA LYS A 21 -36.50 27.06 -7.36
C LYS A 21 -37.32 28.31 -7.70
N SER A 22 -38.49 28.48 -7.07
CA SER A 22 -39.33 29.67 -7.27
C SER A 22 -38.62 30.97 -6.87
N TYR A 23 -37.77 30.94 -5.85
CA TYR A 23 -36.98 32.11 -5.45
C TYR A 23 -35.89 32.43 -6.48
N PHE A 24 -35.23 31.42 -7.04
CA PHE A 24 -34.25 31.63 -8.12
C PHE A 24 -34.90 32.07 -9.44
N ASP A 25 -36.13 31.67 -9.73
CA ASP A 25 -36.91 32.21 -10.84
C ASP A 25 -37.17 33.71 -10.67
N ASP A 26 -37.54 34.15 -9.46
CA ASP A 26 -37.73 35.57 -9.15
C ASP A 26 -36.41 36.36 -9.28
N ILE A 27 -35.29 35.82 -8.79
CA ILE A 27 -33.96 36.39 -9.01
C ILE A 27 -33.66 36.54 -10.50
N MET A 28 -33.87 35.48 -11.29
CA MET A 28 -33.63 35.50 -12.74
C MET A 28 -34.47 36.55 -13.46
N SER A 29 -35.72 36.75 -13.03
CA SER A 29 -36.62 37.77 -13.60
C SER A 29 -36.18 39.21 -13.31
N ARG A 30 -35.44 39.43 -12.21
CA ARG A 30 -34.99 40.75 -11.74
C ARG A 30 -33.55 41.07 -12.12
N ALA A 31 -32.75 40.08 -12.53
CA ALA A 31 -31.32 40.21 -12.82
C ALA A 31 -31.07 40.53 -14.32
N PRO A 32 -30.67 41.76 -14.70
CA PRO A 32 -30.26 42.06 -16.07
C PRO A 32 -29.12 41.15 -16.53
N ALA A 33 -29.07 40.78 -17.81
CA ALA A 33 -28.09 39.84 -18.37
C ALA A 33 -26.63 40.19 -17.99
N ASP A 34 -26.31 41.49 -17.99
CA ASP A 34 -24.95 42.03 -17.91
C ASP A 34 -24.61 42.72 -16.56
N ASP A 35 -25.45 42.56 -15.53
CA ASP A 35 -25.20 43.19 -14.22
C ASP A 35 -24.29 42.33 -13.33
N HIS A 36 -22.98 42.50 -13.52
CA HIS A 36 -21.94 41.78 -12.77
C HIS A 36 -21.92 42.11 -11.27
N GLU A 37 -22.32 43.32 -10.87
CA GLU A 37 -22.37 43.72 -9.46
C GLU A 37 -23.51 43.01 -8.74
N TYR A 38 -24.70 43.00 -9.37
CA TYR A 38 -25.88 42.27 -8.88
C TYR A 38 -25.61 40.77 -8.76
N LEU A 39 -25.03 40.16 -9.79
CA LEU A 39 -24.62 38.75 -9.76
C LEU A 39 -23.59 38.48 -8.66
N GLY A 40 -22.62 39.37 -8.48
CA GLY A 40 -21.62 39.27 -7.43
C GLY A 40 -22.21 39.29 -6.02
N GLU A 41 -23.23 40.10 -5.76
CA GLU A 41 -23.93 40.12 -4.48
C GLU A 41 -24.69 38.82 -4.18
N ILE A 42 -25.28 38.20 -5.19
CA ILE A 42 -25.98 36.91 -5.06
C ILE A 42 -24.97 35.80 -4.82
N VAL A 43 -23.90 35.72 -5.61
CA VAL A 43 -22.84 34.71 -5.45
C VAL A 43 -22.28 34.74 -4.02
N ASN A 44 -22.03 35.94 -3.47
CA ASN A 44 -21.60 36.09 -2.07
C ASN A 44 -22.61 35.52 -1.06
N ALA A 45 -23.90 35.70 -1.30
CA ALA A 45 -24.93 35.11 -0.45
C ALA A 45 -24.94 33.58 -0.57
N LEU A 46 -24.78 33.05 -1.79
CA LEU A 46 -24.79 31.60 -2.07
C LEU A 46 -23.59 30.87 -1.46
N ILE A 47 -22.41 31.49 -1.43
CA ILE A 47 -21.22 30.95 -0.75
C ILE A 47 -21.54 30.62 0.72
N GLN A 48 -22.36 31.43 1.38
CA GLN A 48 -22.73 31.25 2.79
C GLN A 48 -23.80 30.17 3.03
N ILE A 49 -24.44 29.65 1.98
CA ILE A 49 -25.54 28.69 2.05
C ILE A 49 -25.40 27.56 1.01
N SER A 50 -24.17 27.26 0.57
CA SER A 50 -23.89 26.31 -0.51
C SER A 50 -24.52 24.94 -0.28
N SER A 51 -24.62 24.51 0.98
CA SER A 51 -25.27 23.25 1.37
C SER A 51 -26.73 23.15 0.95
N LYS A 52 -27.47 24.27 0.94
CA LYS A 52 -28.90 24.31 0.56
C LYS A 52 -29.10 24.24 -0.96
N CYS A 53 -28.10 24.64 -1.73
CA CYS A 53 -28.26 24.88 -3.17
C CYS A 53 -27.80 23.71 -4.05
N ILE A 54 -26.99 22.78 -3.50
CA ILE A 54 -26.37 21.70 -4.29
C ILE A 54 -27.40 20.80 -4.98
N HIS A 55 -28.60 20.64 -4.39
CA HIS A 55 -29.67 19.79 -4.91
C HIS A 55 -30.42 20.40 -6.10
N ILE A 56 -30.20 21.69 -6.37
CA ILE A 56 -30.84 22.45 -7.46
C ILE A 56 -29.81 23.07 -8.41
N ILE A 57 -28.59 22.51 -8.46
CA ILE A 57 -27.49 23.02 -9.28
C ILE A 57 -27.79 22.97 -10.79
N ASP A 58 -28.78 22.17 -11.20
CA ASP A 58 -29.34 22.08 -12.54
C ASP A 58 -30.23 23.28 -12.92
N HIS A 59 -30.59 24.12 -11.95
CA HIS A 59 -31.46 25.28 -12.19
C HIS A 59 -30.80 26.26 -13.19
N PRO A 60 -31.58 26.88 -14.13
CA PRO A 60 -31.05 27.78 -15.15
C PRO A 60 -30.17 28.93 -14.63
N PHE A 61 -30.42 29.37 -13.39
CA PHE A 61 -29.59 30.37 -12.72
C PHE A 61 -28.13 29.90 -12.52
N PHE A 62 -27.89 28.67 -12.09
CA PHE A 62 -26.53 28.13 -11.92
C PHE A 62 -25.85 27.90 -13.27
N ILE A 63 -26.61 27.47 -14.28
CA ILE A 63 -26.11 27.37 -15.66
C ILE A 63 -25.66 28.76 -16.17
N ARG A 64 -26.45 29.80 -15.89
CA ARG A 64 -26.07 31.19 -16.19
C ARG A 64 -24.78 31.59 -15.47
N ILE A 65 -24.64 31.31 -14.18
CA ILE A 65 -23.40 31.57 -13.42
C ILE A 65 -22.19 30.86 -14.04
N ARG A 66 -22.34 29.59 -14.43
CA ARG A 66 -21.29 28.81 -15.10
C ARG A 66 -20.87 29.43 -16.43
N ASN A 67 -21.83 29.83 -17.25
CA ASN A 67 -21.53 30.48 -18.52
C ASN A 67 -20.86 31.84 -18.32
N THR A 68 -21.30 32.63 -17.33
CA THR A 68 -20.61 33.88 -16.94
C THR A 68 -19.17 33.65 -16.50
N PHE A 69 -18.90 32.55 -15.78
CA PHE A 69 -17.52 32.18 -15.42
C PHE A 69 -16.66 31.90 -16.65
N ILE A 70 -17.18 31.12 -17.61
CA ILE A 70 -16.51 30.81 -18.88
C ILE A 70 -16.23 32.10 -19.66
N ASP A 71 -17.26 32.93 -19.87
CA ASP A 71 -17.15 34.18 -20.62
C ASP A 71 -16.10 35.14 -20.04
N ASN A 72 -16.04 35.24 -18.71
CA ASN A 72 -15.08 36.11 -18.05
C ASN A 72 -13.63 35.57 -18.14
N LEU A 73 -13.42 34.25 -18.17
CA LEU A 73 -12.10 33.68 -18.38
C LEU A 73 -11.60 33.88 -19.83
N GLU A 74 -12.51 33.85 -20.81
CA GLU A 74 -12.17 34.02 -22.23
C GLU A 74 -11.97 35.49 -22.66
N LYS A 75 -12.84 36.41 -22.21
CA LYS A 75 -13.08 37.68 -22.92
C LYS A 75 -12.66 38.96 -22.20
N SER A 76 -12.44 38.95 -20.87
CA SER A 76 -12.39 40.20 -20.10
C SER A 76 -11.40 40.19 -18.93
N ALA A 77 -10.39 41.07 -18.99
CA ALA A 77 -9.51 41.33 -17.85
C ALA A 77 -10.20 42.07 -16.69
N ASP A 78 -11.34 42.71 -16.94
CA ASP A 78 -12.00 43.63 -16.00
C ASP A 78 -12.93 42.92 -15.01
N ASN A 79 -13.30 41.65 -15.25
CA ASN A 79 -14.31 40.93 -14.46
C ASN A 79 -13.78 39.76 -13.61
N PHE A 80 -12.45 39.61 -13.47
CA PHE A 80 -11.88 38.47 -12.74
C PHE A 80 -12.32 38.39 -11.27
N THR A 81 -12.65 39.50 -10.63
CA THR A 81 -13.18 39.51 -9.26
C THR A 81 -14.48 38.70 -9.13
N LEU A 82 -15.39 38.83 -10.10
CA LEU A 82 -16.62 38.05 -10.13
C LEU A 82 -16.33 36.57 -10.40
N SER A 83 -15.46 36.28 -11.38
CA SER A 83 -15.05 34.90 -11.67
C SER A 83 -14.43 34.20 -10.46
N CYS A 84 -13.62 34.93 -9.69
CA CYS A 84 -12.97 34.38 -8.51
C CYS A 84 -14.01 33.97 -7.45
N ARG A 85 -15.04 34.80 -7.25
CA ARG A 85 -16.18 34.49 -6.35
C ARG A 85 -17.04 33.34 -6.87
N ILE A 86 -17.26 33.27 -8.19
CA ILE A 86 -18.00 32.15 -8.79
C ILE A 86 -17.21 30.83 -8.62
N GLY A 87 -15.90 30.86 -8.85
CA GLY A 87 -15.03 29.71 -8.57
C GLY A 87 -15.09 29.29 -7.10
N GLU A 88 -15.05 30.24 -6.17
CA GLU A 88 -15.22 29.96 -4.74
C GLU A 88 -16.57 29.29 -4.45
N LEU A 89 -17.66 29.80 -5.03
CA LEU A 89 -18.99 29.18 -4.92
C LEU A 89 -18.97 27.73 -5.41
N PHE A 90 -18.39 27.45 -6.57
CA PHE A 90 -18.26 26.09 -7.11
C PHE A 90 -17.46 25.17 -6.18
N SER A 91 -16.35 25.66 -5.64
CA SER A 91 -15.53 24.95 -4.64
C SER A 91 -16.28 24.65 -3.33
N GLN A 92 -17.19 25.54 -2.91
CA GLN A 92 -18.04 25.32 -1.73
C GLN A 92 -19.20 24.37 -2.01
N LEU A 93 -19.84 24.45 -3.19
CA LEU A 93 -20.91 23.56 -3.62
C LEU A 93 -20.44 22.10 -3.65
N THR A 94 -19.27 21.83 -4.20
CA THR A 94 -18.75 20.45 -4.32
C THR A 94 -18.46 19.79 -2.98
N ASN A 95 -18.27 20.54 -1.89
CA ASN A 95 -18.17 20.00 -0.52
C ASN A 95 -19.44 19.23 -0.08
N HIS A 96 -20.57 19.48 -0.73
CA HIS A 96 -21.87 18.88 -0.40
C HIS A 96 -22.30 17.78 -1.38
N THR A 97 -21.38 17.33 -2.25
CA THR A 97 -21.62 16.22 -3.17
C THR A 97 -21.78 14.90 -2.40
N ASN A 98 -22.86 14.17 -2.68
CA ASN A 98 -23.17 12.87 -2.10
C ASN A 98 -23.90 11.98 -3.12
N ASP A 99 -24.16 10.73 -2.76
CA ASP A 99 -24.75 9.73 -3.66
C ASP A 99 -26.11 10.15 -4.25
N LYS A 100 -26.86 11.04 -3.59
CA LYS A 100 -28.17 11.52 -4.09
C LYS A 100 -28.07 12.57 -5.18
N ASN A 101 -27.02 13.41 -5.16
CA ASN A 101 -26.88 14.54 -6.08
C ASN A 101 -25.70 14.40 -7.06
N ILE A 102 -24.88 13.35 -6.93
CA ILE A 102 -23.67 13.16 -7.72
C ILE A 102 -23.89 13.25 -9.24
N GLN A 103 -25.02 12.74 -9.74
CA GLN A 103 -25.35 12.78 -11.16
C GLN A 103 -25.65 14.21 -11.65
N LEU A 104 -26.40 15.00 -10.88
CA LEU A 104 -26.68 16.41 -11.19
C LEU A 104 -25.39 17.24 -11.18
N VAL A 105 -24.55 17.00 -10.17
CA VAL A 105 -23.24 17.66 -10.05
C VAL A 105 -22.34 17.28 -11.24
N ARG A 106 -22.37 16.01 -11.66
CA ARG A 106 -21.65 15.54 -12.86
C ARG A 106 -22.13 16.28 -14.11
N GLU A 107 -23.43 16.37 -14.34
CA GLU A 107 -24.00 17.06 -15.51
C GLU A 107 -23.66 18.56 -15.52
N PHE A 108 -23.52 19.18 -14.35
CA PHE A 108 -23.12 20.57 -14.23
C PHE A 108 -21.63 20.80 -14.53
N PHE A 109 -20.74 19.97 -13.99
CA PHE A 109 -19.29 20.17 -14.08
C PHE A 109 -18.61 19.47 -15.26
N ALA A 110 -19.16 18.37 -15.78
CA ALA A 110 -18.65 17.67 -16.97
C ALA A 110 -19.09 18.38 -18.26
N ASP A 111 -18.82 19.69 -18.34
CA ASP A 111 -19.09 20.55 -19.48
C ASP A 111 -17.81 20.78 -20.28
N SER A 112 -17.86 20.50 -21.58
CA SER A 112 -16.69 20.60 -22.46
C SER A 112 -16.16 22.03 -22.56
N ASN A 113 -17.03 23.02 -22.72
CA ASN A 113 -16.62 24.42 -22.85
C ASN A 113 -15.94 24.91 -21.57
N LEU A 114 -16.50 24.55 -20.41
CA LEU A 114 -15.90 24.88 -19.11
C LEU A 114 -14.49 24.29 -18.97
N THR A 115 -14.33 23.02 -19.32
CA THR A 115 -13.06 22.31 -19.16
C THR A 115 -12.03 22.79 -20.18
N GLU A 116 -12.42 23.03 -21.43
CA GLU A 116 -11.55 23.58 -22.48
C GLU A 116 -11.07 25.00 -22.13
N CYS A 117 -11.97 25.87 -21.66
CA CYS A 117 -11.65 27.23 -21.22
C CYS A 117 -10.63 27.23 -20.06
N LEU A 118 -10.78 26.32 -19.09
CA LEU A 118 -9.82 26.15 -17.99
C LEU A 118 -8.47 25.65 -18.49
N ILE A 119 -8.45 24.71 -19.45
CA ILE A 119 -7.21 24.19 -20.04
C ILE A 119 -6.45 25.30 -20.76
N GLU A 120 -7.14 26.11 -21.58
CA GLU A 120 -6.53 27.25 -22.27
C GLU A 120 -6.00 28.29 -21.27
N SER A 121 -6.80 28.63 -20.27
CA SER A 121 -6.42 29.58 -19.22
C SER A 121 -5.19 29.11 -18.45
N LEU A 122 -5.10 27.82 -18.11
CA LEU A 122 -3.96 27.23 -17.42
C LEU A 122 -2.71 27.18 -18.31
N THR A 123 -2.87 26.88 -19.60
CA THR A 123 -1.76 26.75 -20.55
C THR A 123 -1.08 28.11 -20.81
N ASN A 124 -1.86 29.19 -20.82
CA ASN A 124 -1.37 30.55 -21.07
C ASN A 124 -1.01 31.32 -19.77
N LEU A 125 -1.13 30.67 -18.60
CA LEU A 125 -0.97 31.34 -17.32
C LEU A 125 0.49 31.72 -17.03
N SER A 126 0.73 33.00 -16.69
CA SER A 126 2.03 33.50 -16.25
C SER A 126 2.06 33.82 -14.75
N PRO A 127 3.25 33.85 -14.11
CA PRO A 127 3.39 34.27 -12.71
C PRO A 127 2.94 35.71 -12.43
N THR A 128 2.86 36.55 -13.47
CA THR A 128 2.46 37.98 -13.37
C THR A 128 1.01 38.22 -13.75
N ALA A 129 0.23 37.15 -13.98
CA ALA A 129 -1.20 37.24 -14.26
C ALA A 129 -1.96 37.85 -13.08
N ASN A 130 -3.17 38.34 -13.36
CA ASN A 130 -4.04 38.94 -12.34
C ASN A 130 -4.37 37.92 -11.23
N ASP A 131 -4.25 38.33 -9.96
CA ASP A 131 -4.49 37.45 -8.80
C ASP A 131 -5.90 36.84 -8.78
N HIS A 132 -6.92 37.59 -9.21
CA HIS A 132 -8.29 37.08 -9.28
C HIS A 132 -8.49 36.07 -10.42
N LEU A 133 -7.77 36.20 -11.54
CA LEU A 133 -7.75 35.18 -12.59
C LEU A 133 -7.15 33.88 -12.05
N ILE A 134 -5.98 33.98 -11.40
CA ILE A 134 -5.31 32.83 -10.79
C ILE A 134 -6.21 32.20 -9.72
N GLY A 135 -6.84 33.01 -8.87
CA GLY A 135 -7.79 32.56 -7.86
C GLY A 135 -9.01 31.84 -8.45
N SER A 136 -9.53 32.33 -9.58
CA SER A 136 -10.62 31.67 -10.31
C SER A 136 -10.23 30.26 -10.77
N ILE A 137 -9.06 30.12 -11.39
CA ILE A 137 -8.52 28.83 -11.84
C ILE A 137 -8.26 27.91 -10.64
N GLU A 138 -7.67 28.45 -9.57
CA GLU A 138 -7.35 27.70 -8.35
C GLU A 138 -8.60 27.14 -7.68
N HIS A 139 -9.63 27.95 -7.45
CA HIS A 139 -10.88 27.50 -6.88
C HIS A 139 -11.58 26.45 -7.75
N MET A 140 -11.47 26.59 -9.08
CA MET A 140 -12.10 25.66 -10.00
C MET A 140 -11.39 24.30 -10.04
N ILE A 141 -10.06 24.28 -10.01
CA ILE A 141 -9.28 23.04 -9.85
C ILE A 141 -9.59 22.38 -8.50
N ASP A 142 -9.70 23.16 -7.42
CA ASP A 142 -10.11 22.63 -6.12
C ASP A 142 -11.55 22.06 -6.14
N ALA A 143 -12.47 22.71 -6.87
CA ALA A 143 -13.83 22.20 -7.06
C ALA A 143 -13.83 20.85 -7.78
N TYR A 144 -13.10 20.72 -8.89
CA TYR A 144 -12.94 19.45 -9.59
C TYR A 144 -12.26 18.39 -8.72
N GLN A 145 -11.20 18.77 -7.98
CA GLN A 145 -10.55 17.84 -7.07
C GLN A 145 -11.54 17.26 -6.07
N LYS A 146 -12.32 18.10 -5.37
CA LYS A 146 -13.31 17.67 -4.37
C LYS A 146 -14.42 16.80 -4.96
N PHE A 147 -14.86 17.14 -6.17
CA PHE A 147 -15.86 16.36 -6.89
C PHE A 147 -15.32 14.97 -7.30
N GLN A 148 -14.06 14.91 -7.71
CA GLN A 148 -13.39 13.70 -8.15
C GLN A 148 -12.77 12.86 -7.02
N ASP A 149 -12.54 13.43 -5.82
CA ASP A 149 -11.79 12.79 -4.74
C ASP A 149 -12.44 11.45 -4.33
N ASP A 150 -11.62 10.42 -4.21
CA ASP A 150 -12.02 9.03 -3.94
C ASP A 150 -13.09 8.44 -4.90
N ARG A 151 -13.26 9.00 -6.11
CA ARG A 151 -14.26 8.55 -7.12
C ARG A 151 -13.61 8.28 -8.50
N PRO A 152 -12.97 7.11 -8.72
CA PRO A 152 -12.29 6.79 -9.98
C PRO A 152 -13.18 6.88 -11.22
N THR A 153 -14.46 6.47 -11.12
CA THR A 153 -15.41 6.54 -12.24
C THR A 153 -15.69 7.98 -12.71
N ILE A 154 -15.63 8.96 -11.80
CA ILE A 154 -15.77 10.37 -12.13
C ILE A 154 -14.46 10.95 -12.67
N GLN A 155 -13.31 10.45 -12.18
CA GLN A 155 -11.98 10.80 -12.69
C GLN A 155 -11.76 10.30 -14.12
N ASP A 156 -12.41 9.20 -14.49
CA ASP A 156 -12.41 8.61 -15.83
C ASP A 156 -13.49 9.19 -16.76
N ASP A 157 -14.23 10.21 -16.31
CA ASP A 157 -15.23 10.85 -17.15
C ASP A 157 -14.58 11.44 -18.42
N PRO A 158 -15.14 11.23 -19.62
CA PRO A 158 -14.52 11.64 -20.88
C PRO A 158 -14.21 13.15 -20.99
N VAL A 159 -14.96 13.99 -20.26
CA VAL A 159 -14.73 15.45 -20.24
C VAL A 159 -13.75 15.80 -19.12
N LEU A 160 -14.02 15.37 -17.88
CA LEU A 160 -13.24 15.79 -16.71
C LEU A 160 -11.81 15.23 -16.72
N SER A 161 -11.62 14.04 -17.28
CA SER A 161 -10.29 13.42 -17.42
C SER A 161 -9.35 14.24 -18.30
N THR A 162 -9.85 15.10 -19.19
CA THR A 162 -9.01 15.90 -20.09
C THR A 162 -8.16 16.96 -19.35
N LEU A 163 -8.57 17.38 -18.15
CA LEU A 163 -7.87 18.43 -17.39
C LEU A 163 -6.55 17.96 -16.76
N ILE A 164 -6.39 16.67 -16.46
CA ILE A 164 -5.26 16.19 -15.65
C ILE A 164 -3.91 16.39 -16.34
N MET A 165 -3.80 16.13 -17.64
CA MET A 165 -2.53 16.25 -18.38
C MET A 165 -2.06 17.70 -18.54
N PRO A 166 -2.94 18.68 -18.83
CA PRO A 166 -2.61 20.10 -18.72
C PRO A 166 -2.06 20.50 -17.34
N ILE A 167 -2.68 20.04 -16.24
CA ILE A 167 -2.17 20.27 -14.88
C ILE A 167 -0.78 19.64 -14.68
N VAL A 168 -0.58 18.41 -15.16
CA VAL A 168 0.71 17.72 -15.12
C VAL A 168 1.79 18.48 -15.90
N ASN A 169 1.46 18.99 -17.09
CA ASN A 169 2.38 19.77 -17.91
C ASN A 169 2.74 21.11 -17.26
N PHE A 170 1.75 21.80 -16.68
CA PHE A 170 1.95 23.03 -15.91
C PHE A 170 2.88 22.79 -14.71
N PHE A 171 2.67 21.70 -13.97
CA PHE A 171 3.56 21.28 -12.87
C PHE A 171 4.99 20.97 -13.34
N LYS A 172 5.14 20.33 -14.52
CA LYS A 172 6.46 20.00 -15.09
C LYS A 172 7.23 21.23 -15.58
N SER A 173 6.58 22.38 -15.74
CA SER A 173 7.24 23.64 -16.12
C SER A 173 8.35 24.03 -15.15
N ASN A 174 9.24 24.94 -15.58
CA ASN A 174 10.26 25.49 -14.68
C ASN A 174 9.65 26.40 -13.60
N GLU A 175 8.42 26.88 -13.79
CA GLU A 175 7.79 27.78 -12.83
C GLU A 175 7.48 27.11 -11.50
N TYR A 176 7.25 25.80 -11.48
CA TYR A 176 7.15 25.07 -10.22
C TYR A 176 8.45 25.17 -9.42
N LYS A 177 9.59 24.94 -10.07
CA LYS A 177 10.91 25.05 -9.44
C LYS A 177 11.19 26.49 -9.02
N ASN A 178 10.97 27.46 -9.91
CA ASN A 178 11.20 28.87 -9.63
C ASN A 178 10.35 29.37 -8.45
N SER A 179 9.08 28.96 -8.39
CA SER A 179 8.16 29.33 -7.31
C SER A 179 8.65 28.84 -5.95
N PHE A 180 9.28 27.65 -5.87
CA PHE A 180 9.95 27.21 -4.65
C PHE A 180 11.10 28.13 -4.25
N PHE A 181 12.01 28.46 -5.17
CA PHE A 181 13.19 29.30 -4.85
C PHE A 181 12.84 30.77 -4.58
N GLN A 182 11.63 31.21 -4.93
CA GLN A 182 11.10 32.52 -4.56
C GLN A 182 10.48 32.54 -3.15
N LEU A 183 10.23 31.38 -2.52
CA LEU A 183 9.70 31.35 -1.16
C LEU A 183 10.78 31.74 -0.16
N SER A 184 10.45 32.67 0.74
CA SER A 184 11.24 32.93 1.93
C SER A 184 10.83 32.00 3.07
N ALA A 185 11.79 31.52 3.86
CA ALA A 185 11.51 30.73 5.07
C ALA A 185 10.54 31.44 6.04
N LYS A 186 10.54 32.78 6.04
CA LYS A 186 9.71 33.64 6.90
C LYS A 186 8.48 34.24 6.19
N GLN A 187 8.14 33.77 5.01
CA GLN A 187 7.00 34.28 4.27
C GLN A 187 5.69 33.96 5.01
N ASP A 188 4.80 34.95 5.14
CA ASP A 188 3.55 34.79 5.89
C ASP A 188 2.44 34.13 5.06
N GLN A 189 2.37 34.42 3.75
CA GLN A 189 1.32 33.92 2.86
C GLN A 189 1.88 33.60 1.48
N LEU A 190 1.35 32.56 0.83
CA LEU A 190 1.62 32.27 -0.58
C LEU A 190 0.93 33.30 -1.46
N THR A 191 1.57 33.72 -2.56
CA THR A 191 0.85 34.42 -3.64
C THR A 191 -0.18 33.48 -4.27
N SER A 192 -1.17 34.03 -4.99
CA SER A 192 -2.18 33.22 -5.68
C SER A 192 -1.52 32.21 -6.63
N PHE A 193 -0.49 32.65 -7.35
CA PHE A 193 0.28 31.78 -8.25
C PHE A 193 1.02 30.67 -7.50
N GLN A 194 1.70 30.99 -6.40
CA GLN A 194 2.39 30.00 -5.58
C GLN A 194 1.41 28.99 -4.98
N LYS A 195 0.24 29.44 -4.50
CA LYS A 195 -0.81 28.55 -3.99
C LYS A 195 -1.28 27.58 -5.08
N LEU A 196 -1.57 28.08 -6.28
CA LEU A 196 -1.98 27.24 -7.41
C LEU A 196 -0.91 26.18 -7.74
N ILE A 197 0.33 26.59 -7.98
CA ILE A 197 1.37 25.70 -8.52
C ILE A 197 2.06 24.81 -7.47
N LEU A 198 2.22 25.29 -6.23
CA LEU A 198 2.92 24.56 -5.16
C LEU A 198 1.98 23.71 -4.29
N VAL A 199 0.68 23.96 -4.35
CA VAL A 199 -0.30 23.32 -3.47
C VAL A 199 -1.45 22.70 -4.25
N THR A 200 -2.24 23.51 -4.96
CA THR A 200 -3.49 23.05 -5.56
C THR A 200 -3.24 22.01 -6.66
N CYS A 201 -2.33 22.30 -7.61
CA CYS A 201 -1.96 21.36 -8.67
C CYS A 201 -1.33 20.05 -8.12
N PRO A 202 -0.32 20.07 -7.23
CA PRO A 202 0.19 18.85 -6.58
C PRO A 202 -0.86 18.01 -5.86
N THR A 203 -1.81 18.67 -5.17
CA THR A 203 -2.87 17.97 -4.44
C THR A 203 -3.83 17.30 -5.40
N TYR A 204 -4.20 17.98 -6.49
CA TYR A 204 -5.02 17.42 -7.58
C TYR A 204 -4.35 16.19 -8.22
N ILE A 205 -3.08 16.33 -8.63
CA ILE A 205 -2.30 15.23 -9.21
C ILE A 205 -2.24 14.03 -8.26
N LYS A 206 -2.00 14.25 -6.96
CA LYS A 206 -1.97 13.15 -5.98
C LYS A 206 -3.34 12.50 -5.77
N ALA A 207 -4.43 13.25 -5.89
CA ALA A 207 -5.79 12.75 -5.68
C ALA A 207 -6.29 11.89 -6.86
N TYR A 208 -5.60 11.93 -8.00
CA TYR A 208 -5.96 11.16 -9.18
C TYR A 208 -5.64 9.66 -9.02
N TRP A 209 -6.66 8.84 -9.28
CA TRP A 209 -6.72 7.38 -9.22
C TRP A 209 -7.50 6.78 -10.41
N GLY A 210 -7.66 7.55 -11.50
CA GLY A 210 -8.29 7.09 -12.74
C GLY A 210 -7.34 6.28 -13.63
N GLN A 211 -7.78 5.95 -14.84
CA GLN A 211 -7.06 5.11 -15.83
C GLN A 211 -5.69 5.65 -16.21
N LEU A 212 -5.50 6.98 -16.21
CA LEU A 212 -4.23 7.63 -16.54
C LEU A 212 -3.22 7.62 -15.40
N GLN A 213 -3.53 7.01 -14.24
CA GLN A 213 -2.70 7.08 -13.04
C GLN A 213 -1.24 6.69 -13.30
N GLU A 214 -1.00 5.54 -13.95
CA GLU A 214 0.37 5.05 -14.18
C GLU A 214 1.15 5.98 -15.12
N GLU A 215 0.50 6.49 -16.18
CA GLU A 215 1.09 7.43 -17.13
C GLU A 215 1.49 8.74 -16.43
N ILE A 216 0.59 9.31 -15.63
CA ILE A 216 0.82 10.57 -14.89
C ILE A 216 2.03 10.43 -13.95
N PHE A 217 2.03 9.40 -13.10
CA PHE A 217 3.09 9.25 -12.10
C PHE A 217 4.43 8.91 -12.74
N SER A 218 4.44 8.15 -13.83
CA SER A 218 5.65 7.93 -14.64
C SER A 218 6.15 9.25 -15.26
N ALA A 219 5.25 10.07 -15.80
CA ALA A 219 5.59 11.34 -16.46
C ALA A 219 6.17 12.40 -15.50
N ILE A 220 5.76 12.40 -14.22
CA ILE A 220 6.26 13.35 -13.21
C ILE A 220 7.41 12.79 -12.35
N ALA A 221 7.65 11.48 -12.34
CA ALA A 221 8.65 10.85 -11.46
C ALA A 221 10.04 11.47 -11.65
N GLN A 222 10.56 11.47 -12.88
CA GLN A 222 11.87 12.06 -13.21
C GLN A 222 11.97 13.52 -12.75
N VAL A 223 10.95 14.32 -13.06
CA VAL A 223 10.95 15.77 -12.80
C VAL A 223 10.90 16.05 -11.30
N THR A 224 10.01 15.35 -10.59
CA THR A 224 9.80 15.54 -9.14
C THR A 224 11.01 15.09 -8.34
N LEU A 225 11.51 13.87 -8.60
CA LEU A 225 12.60 13.27 -7.82
C LEU A 225 13.95 13.96 -8.05
N ASN A 226 14.20 14.48 -9.26
CA ASN A 226 15.42 15.23 -9.52
C ASN A 226 15.37 16.62 -8.90
N ARG A 227 14.25 17.34 -9.06
CA ARG A 227 14.11 18.70 -8.52
C ARG A 227 14.04 18.73 -6.99
N SER A 228 13.51 17.68 -6.37
CA SER A 228 13.32 17.65 -4.92
C SER A 228 14.62 17.81 -4.14
N SER A 229 15.74 17.25 -4.62
CA SER A 229 17.01 17.32 -3.89
C SER A 229 17.48 18.76 -3.71
N GLU A 230 17.49 19.54 -4.80
CA GLU A 230 17.90 20.95 -4.76
C GLU A 230 16.96 21.78 -3.86
N ILE A 231 15.65 21.51 -3.91
CA ILE A 231 14.66 22.20 -3.08
C ILE A 231 14.90 21.89 -1.59
N PHE A 232 15.09 20.62 -1.23
CA PHE A 232 15.37 20.25 0.16
C PHE A 232 16.68 20.85 0.67
N GLU A 233 17.74 20.81 -0.14
CA GLU A 233 19.05 21.39 0.20
C GLU A 233 18.95 22.90 0.46
N HIS A 234 18.09 23.60 -0.26
CA HIS A 234 17.83 25.03 -0.06
C HIS A 234 17.10 25.32 1.25
N PHE A 235 16.03 24.58 1.57
CA PHE A 235 15.16 24.90 2.70
C PHE A 235 15.62 24.30 4.04
N LEU A 236 16.18 23.09 4.05
CA LEU A 236 16.52 22.36 5.28
C LEU A 236 17.45 23.09 6.24
N PRO A 237 18.46 23.87 5.79
CA PRO A 237 19.30 24.66 6.70
C PRO A 237 18.52 25.66 7.57
N SER A 238 17.29 26.01 7.17
CA SER A 238 16.41 26.95 7.87
C SER A 238 15.18 26.30 8.50
N ILE A 239 15.18 24.97 8.68
CA ILE A 239 14.01 24.19 9.11
C ILE A 239 13.30 24.73 10.37
N ASP A 240 14.05 25.22 11.35
CA ASP A 240 13.49 25.77 12.59
C ASP A 240 12.78 27.12 12.39
N ASN A 241 12.94 27.77 11.23
CA ASN A 241 12.31 29.05 10.90
C ASN A 241 11.11 28.91 9.95
N TRP A 242 10.80 27.69 9.49
CA TRP A 242 9.75 27.49 8.48
C TRP A 242 8.39 27.96 8.98
N GLN A 243 7.79 28.87 8.19
CA GLN A 243 6.41 29.32 8.34
C GLN A 243 5.45 28.49 7.48
N GLU A 244 4.15 28.73 7.62
CA GLU A 244 3.10 27.98 6.94
C GLU A 244 3.31 27.76 5.43
N PRO A 245 3.69 28.78 4.63
CA PRO A 245 3.86 28.63 3.19
C PRO A 245 4.92 27.58 2.80
N VAL A 246 6.06 27.58 3.51
CA VAL A 246 7.14 26.62 3.26
C VAL A 246 6.73 25.23 3.74
N ILE A 247 6.15 25.11 4.94
CA ILE A 247 5.66 23.83 5.46
C ILE A 247 4.67 23.20 4.49
N TRP A 248 3.74 23.99 3.96
CA TRP A 248 2.73 23.51 3.02
C TRP A 248 3.33 23.07 1.69
N SER A 249 4.24 23.87 1.13
CA SER A 249 4.87 23.58 -0.16
C SER A 249 5.77 22.34 -0.07
N ILE A 250 6.57 22.22 0.99
CA ILE A 250 7.40 21.04 1.25
C ILE A 250 6.54 19.79 1.48
N TYR A 251 5.44 19.92 2.22
CA TYR A 251 4.46 18.84 2.35
C TYR A 251 3.95 18.36 0.98
N SER A 252 3.54 19.28 0.10
CA SER A 252 3.05 18.95 -1.25
C SER A 252 4.10 18.25 -2.10
N LEU A 253 5.38 18.64 -1.95
CA LEU A 253 6.50 17.97 -2.62
C LEU A 253 6.68 16.53 -2.12
N ILE A 254 6.72 16.30 -0.81
CA ILE A 254 6.85 14.96 -0.21
C ILE A 254 5.69 14.06 -0.63
N LEU A 255 4.48 14.62 -0.65
CA LEU A 255 3.27 13.95 -1.08
C LEU A 255 3.39 13.38 -2.51
N LEU A 256 3.99 14.14 -3.43
CA LEU A 256 4.25 13.66 -4.79
C LEU A 256 5.40 12.66 -4.84
N CYS A 257 6.52 12.92 -4.15
CA CYS A 257 7.64 11.97 -4.07
C CYS A 257 7.18 10.58 -3.59
N GLN A 258 6.25 10.54 -2.63
CA GLN A 258 5.67 9.30 -2.11
C GLN A 258 4.88 8.50 -3.16
N ARG A 259 4.23 9.18 -4.11
CA ARG A 259 3.48 8.55 -5.21
C ARG A 259 4.38 8.09 -6.35
N CYS A 260 5.44 8.84 -6.63
CA CYS A 260 6.45 8.47 -7.63
C CYS A 260 7.25 7.22 -7.21
N GLY A 261 7.19 6.83 -5.93
CA GLY A 261 7.79 5.61 -5.39
C GLY A 261 6.93 4.35 -5.55
N ASN A 262 6.35 4.09 -6.73
CA ASN A 262 5.68 2.81 -7.02
C ASN A 262 6.72 1.68 -7.14
N GLU A 263 6.40 0.45 -6.71
CA GLU A 263 7.31 -0.73 -6.74
C GLU A 263 8.00 -0.92 -8.10
N ASN A 264 7.33 -0.58 -9.20
CA ASN A 264 7.83 -0.70 -10.56
C ASN A 264 8.81 0.42 -10.97
N LEU A 265 8.68 1.63 -10.42
CA LEU A 265 9.49 2.81 -10.79
C LEU A 265 10.68 3.02 -9.84
N LEU A 266 10.54 2.57 -8.60
CA LEU A 266 11.50 2.73 -7.52
C LEU A 266 12.94 2.29 -7.85
N PRO A 267 13.21 1.14 -8.51
CA PRO A 267 14.58 0.73 -8.82
C PRO A 267 15.33 1.69 -9.75
N ALA A 268 14.63 2.41 -10.63
CA ALA A 268 15.23 3.36 -11.56
C ALA A 268 15.71 4.66 -10.87
N TYR A 269 15.22 4.93 -9.66
CA TYR A 269 15.44 6.19 -8.92
C TYR A 269 16.02 5.98 -7.53
N ASP A 270 16.66 4.86 -7.29
CA ASP A 270 17.15 4.47 -5.97
C ASP A 270 18.07 5.56 -5.35
N LEU A 271 18.97 6.17 -6.12
CA LEU A 271 19.84 7.25 -5.64
C LEU A 271 19.05 8.49 -5.16
N GLN A 272 18.04 8.91 -5.92
CA GLN A 272 17.17 10.04 -5.55
C GLN A 272 16.38 9.71 -4.29
N HIS A 273 15.79 8.51 -4.22
CA HIS A 273 15.05 8.08 -3.03
C HIS A 273 15.96 7.99 -1.79
N LYS A 274 17.21 7.54 -1.93
CA LYS A 274 18.22 7.54 -0.87
C LYS A 274 18.46 8.94 -0.31
N LYS A 275 18.57 9.97 -1.15
CA LYS A 275 18.73 11.38 -0.72
C LYS A 275 17.46 11.94 -0.08
N ILE A 276 16.31 11.75 -0.72
CA ILE A 276 15.02 12.21 -0.20
C ILE A 276 14.73 11.60 1.17
N LEU A 277 15.08 10.34 1.37
CA LEU A 277 14.95 9.68 2.66
C LEU A 277 15.75 10.39 3.76
N ASP A 278 16.99 10.81 3.48
CA ASP A 278 17.82 11.57 4.44
C ASP A 278 17.19 12.93 4.76
N TYR A 279 16.68 13.64 3.75
CA TYR A 279 15.99 14.91 3.93
C TYR A 279 14.71 14.77 4.77
N VAL A 280 13.89 13.75 4.49
CA VAL A 280 12.65 13.47 5.22
C VAL A 280 12.95 13.05 6.67
N LEU A 281 14.03 12.30 6.91
CA LEU A 281 14.51 11.98 8.26
C LEU A 281 14.90 13.24 9.03
N ASN A 282 15.62 14.19 8.40
CA ASN A 282 15.95 15.48 9.01
C ASN A 282 14.68 16.27 9.39
N ILE A 283 13.65 16.25 8.54
CA ILE A 283 12.38 16.93 8.81
C ILE A 283 11.71 16.42 10.08
N VAL A 284 11.57 15.10 10.21
CA VAL A 284 10.92 14.50 11.38
C VAL A 284 11.80 14.52 12.63
N GLN A 285 13.11 14.76 12.49
CA GLN A 285 14.05 14.98 13.59
C GLN A 285 13.99 16.42 14.15
N GLY A 286 13.63 17.41 13.32
CA GLY A 286 13.57 18.84 13.67
C GLY A 286 12.80 19.13 14.97
N LYS A 287 13.43 19.89 15.87
CA LYS A 287 12.92 20.14 17.23
C LYS A 287 11.75 21.13 17.21
N GLU A 288 11.88 22.24 16.51
CA GLU A 288 10.81 23.26 16.44
C GLU A 288 9.51 22.66 15.88
N LEU A 289 9.61 21.92 14.77
CA LEU A 289 8.44 21.29 14.17
C LEU A 289 7.83 20.22 15.10
N TRP A 290 8.67 19.48 15.82
CA TRP A 290 8.19 18.54 16.84
C TRP A 290 7.41 19.24 17.95
N ASP A 291 7.92 20.37 18.45
CA ASP A 291 7.26 21.13 19.52
C ASP A 291 5.91 21.67 19.02
N VAL A 292 5.85 22.24 17.82
CA VAL A 292 4.60 22.71 17.17
C VAL A 292 3.59 21.58 17.01
N ALA A 293 4.01 20.41 16.50
CA ALA A 293 3.13 19.24 16.31
C ALA A 293 2.49 18.74 17.62
N ASN A 294 3.12 19.02 18.76
CA ASN A 294 2.73 18.50 20.07
C ASN A 294 2.18 19.57 21.05
N GLN A 295 1.94 20.80 20.60
CA GLN A 295 1.19 21.80 21.38
C GLN A 295 -0.28 21.37 21.60
N ASP A 296 -0.96 21.93 22.61
CA ASP A 296 -2.38 21.62 22.91
C ASP A 296 -3.39 22.44 22.07
N SER A 297 -2.93 23.21 21.09
CA SER A 297 -3.76 24.14 20.32
C SER A 297 -4.45 23.49 19.11
N THR A 298 -5.66 22.98 19.28
CA THR A 298 -6.43 22.32 18.21
C THR A 298 -6.86 23.24 17.06
N SER A 299 -6.78 24.57 17.24
CA SER A 299 -7.19 25.57 16.23
C SER A 299 -6.02 26.28 15.53
N ASP A 300 -4.77 25.92 15.81
CA ASP A 300 -3.63 26.53 15.13
C ASP A 300 -3.43 25.93 13.73
N LYS A 301 -3.53 26.78 12.70
CA LYS A 301 -3.28 26.40 11.31
C LYS A 301 -1.86 25.83 11.15
N ARG A 302 -0.86 26.43 11.82
CA ARG A 302 0.55 26.02 11.70
C ARG A 302 0.71 24.61 12.22
N GLN A 303 0.16 24.33 13.41
CA GLN A 303 0.10 22.97 13.95
C GLN A 303 -0.57 21.98 12.98
N TYR A 304 -1.71 22.32 12.39
CA TYR A 304 -2.38 21.44 11.43
C TYR A 304 -1.49 21.07 10.24
N ARG A 305 -0.77 22.04 9.67
CA ARG A 305 0.15 21.82 8.54
C ARG A 305 1.37 21.01 8.94
N VAL A 306 1.94 21.27 10.11
CA VAL A 306 3.06 20.49 10.64
C VAL A 306 2.64 19.04 10.88
N ASN A 307 1.45 18.79 11.42
CA ASN A 307 0.91 17.44 11.60
C ASN A 307 0.75 16.70 10.25
N ARG A 308 0.31 17.41 9.20
CA ARG A 308 0.26 16.85 7.83
C ARG A 308 1.66 16.57 7.28
N LEU A 309 2.61 17.48 7.44
CA LEU A 309 4.00 17.28 7.05
C LEU A 309 4.57 16.03 7.72
N PHE A 310 4.45 15.91 9.05
CA PHE A 310 4.92 14.74 9.81
C PHE A 310 4.25 13.44 9.37
N CYS A 311 2.94 13.45 9.15
CA CYS A 311 2.19 12.29 8.71
C CYS A 311 2.70 11.76 7.36
N TYR A 312 2.92 12.63 6.38
CA TYR A 312 3.35 12.20 5.05
C TYR A 312 4.85 11.95 4.97
N SER A 313 5.67 12.65 5.75
CA SER A 313 7.08 12.31 5.95
C SER A 313 7.23 10.90 6.54
N THR A 314 6.48 10.57 7.60
CA THR A 314 6.50 9.23 8.20
C THR A 314 5.90 8.17 7.29
N LEU A 315 4.86 8.49 6.51
CA LEU A 315 4.35 7.59 5.46
C LEU A 315 5.42 7.33 4.39
N TYR A 316 6.14 8.36 3.93
CA TYR A 316 7.23 8.21 2.97
C TYR A 316 8.31 7.27 3.50
N ILE A 317 8.78 7.49 4.74
CA ILE A 317 9.74 6.60 5.42
C ILE A 317 9.20 5.16 5.50
N TYR A 318 7.92 4.98 5.80
CA TYR A 318 7.33 3.64 5.81
C TYR A 318 7.34 2.99 4.41
N THR A 319 6.94 3.73 3.37
CA THR A 319 6.89 3.18 2.01
C THR A 319 8.28 2.80 1.47
N THR A 320 9.34 3.50 1.87
CA THR A 320 10.71 3.11 1.49
C THR A 320 11.13 1.79 2.11
N THR A 321 10.51 1.35 3.20
CA THR A 321 10.80 0.03 3.78
C THR A 321 10.43 -1.12 2.86
N PHE A 322 9.60 -0.94 1.83
CA PHE A 322 9.30 -2.02 0.88
C PHE A 322 10.50 -2.39 0.00
N LEU A 323 11.50 -1.49 -0.12
CA LEU A 323 12.73 -1.75 -0.84
C LEU A 323 13.83 -2.26 0.10
N PRO A 324 14.50 -3.38 -0.22
CA PRO A 324 15.59 -3.92 0.60
C PRO A 324 16.70 -2.90 0.87
N GLU A 325 17.21 -2.22 -0.16
CA GLU A 325 18.36 -1.30 -0.02
C GLU A 325 18.05 -0.09 0.89
N LEU A 326 16.87 0.51 0.74
CA LEU A 326 16.45 1.63 1.60
C LEU A 326 16.12 1.16 3.02
N ARG A 327 15.53 -0.03 3.16
CA ARG A 327 15.28 -0.65 4.47
C ARG A 327 16.59 -0.91 5.21
N ASP A 328 17.60 -1.42 4.52
CA ASP A 328 18.91 -1.69 5.10
C ASP A 328 19.61 -0.38 5.50
N LYS A 329 19.53 0.67 4.67
CA LYS A 329 19.98 2.02 5.05
C LYS A 329 19.30 2.53 6.32
N LEU A 330 17.98 2.31 6.47
CA LEU A 330 17.25 2.71 7.68
C LEU A 330 17.73 1.95 8.92
N LYS A 331 18.06 0.65 8.78
CA LYS A 331 18.64 -0.15 9.87
C LYS A 331 20.05 0.32 10.24
N GLU A 332 20.89 0.62 9.25
CA GLU A 332 22.25 1.14 9.45
C GLU A 332 22.25 2.50 10.16
N ASN A 333 21.29 3.37 9.84
CA ASN A 333 21.14 4.70 10.43
C ASN A 333 20.61 4.68 11.89
N ASN A 334 20.34 3.52 12.48
CA ASN A 334 19.84 3.36 13.85
C ASN A 334 18.65 4.28 14.19
N ILE A 335 17.64 4.33 13.32
CA ILE A 335 16.49 5.24 13.45
C ILE A 335 15.49 4.86 14.57
N THR A 336 15.71 3.74 15.26
CA THR A 336 14.79 3.21 16.28
C THR A 336 14.43 4.24 17.37
N PRO A 337 15.38 5.00 17.96
CA PRO A 337 15.04 6.03 18.95
C PRO A 337 14.15 7.14 18.39
N LEU A 338 14.38 7.55 17.14
CA LEU A 338 13.54 8.54 16.44
C LEU A 338 12.13 8.01 16.24
N LEU A 339 11.97 6.76 15.80
CA LEU A 339 10.67 6.16 15.62
C LEU A 339 9.92 6.02 16.96
N ILE A 340 10.61 5.64 18.05
CA ILE A 340 10.03 5.61 19.41
C ILE A 340 9.63 7.02 19.89
N ARG A 341 10.33 8.08 19.46
CA ARG A 341 9.86 9.45 19.68
C ARG A 341 8.55 9.70 18.92
N LEU A 342 8.52 9.37 17.63
CA LEU A 342 7.37 9.61 16.74
C LEU A 342 6.12 8.83 17.16
N THR A 343 6.25 7.66 17.81
CA THR A 343 5.09 6.94 18.37
C THR A 343 4.39 7.68 19.51
N LYS A 344 5.03 8.72 20.07
CA LYS A 344 4.45 9.60 21.10
C LYS A 344 3.85 10.89 20.54
N ALA A 345 3.85 11.09 19.22
CA ALA A 345 3.30 12.30 18.60
C ALA A 345 1.81 12.44 18.88
N LYS A 346 1.27 13.65 19.13
CA LYS A 346 -0.18 13.83 19.36
C LYS A 346 -1.05 13.40 18.17
N TYR A 347 -0.55 13.57 16.94
CA TYR A 347 -1.29 13.19 15.74
C TYR A 347 -1.23 11.68 15.47
N ASP A 348 -2.40 11.06 15.51
CA ASP A 348 -2.57 9.61 15.51
C ASP A 348 -1.97 8.93 14.27
N LYS A 349 -2.10 9.53 13.08
CA LYS A 349 -1.56 8.98 11.83
C LYS A 349 -0.03 8.96 11.81
N THR A 350 0.62 9.96 12.42
CA THR A 350 2.09 9.98 12.55
C THR A 350 2.55 8.83 13.44
N GLN A 351 1.89 8.62 14.59
CA GLN A 351 2.18 7.47 15.46
C GLN A 351 2.02 6.16 14.67
N PHE A 352 0.93 6.05 13.93
CA PHE A 352 0.61 4.87 13.16
C PHE A 352 1.70 4.53 12.13
N HIS A 353 2.13 5.49 11.32
CA HIS A 353 3.23 5.28 10.39
C HIS A 353 4.54 4.93 11.09
N ALA A 354 4.85 5.55 12.24
CA ALA A 354 6.02 5.20 13.04
C ALA A 354 6.01 3.74 13.51
N TYR A 355 4.87 3.24 14.01
CA TYR A 355 4.72 1.82 14.38
C TYR A 355 4.87 0.89 13.19
N ARG A 356 4.39 1.29 12.00
CA ARG A 356 4.56 0.49 10.79
C ARG A 356 6.00 0.46 10.30
N THR A 357 6.73 1.57 10.43
CA THR A 357 8.16 1.59 10.10
C THR A 357 8.94 0.75 11.10
N LEU A 358 8.67 0.88 12.41
CA LEU A 358 9.25 0.02 13.44
C LEU A 358 9.07 -1.45 13.10
N ALA A 359 7.86 -1.86 12.74
CA ALA A 359 7.56 -3.22 12.31
C ALA A 359 8.44 -3.74 11.15
N ALA A 360 8.85 -2.86 10.24
CA ALA A 360 9.63 -3.25 9.07
C ALA A 360 11.15 -3.23 9.33
N VAL A 361 11.62 -2.49 10.33
CA VAL A 361 13.07 -2.29 10.59
C VAL A 361 13.57 -2.98 11.85
N LEU A 362 12.71 -3.22 12.84
CA LEU A 362 13.11 -3.79 14.13
C LEU A 362 13.63 -5.23 13.97
N THR A 363 14.75 -5.51 14.62
CA THR A 363 15.26 -6.86 14.83
C THR A 363 14.70 -7.45 16.13
N ASP A 364 14.85 -8.77 16.32
CA ASP A 364 14.50 -9.39 17.61
C ASP A 364 15.27 -8.78 18.79
N ASN A 365 16.50 -8.30 18.56
CA ASN A 365 17.28 -7.64 19.60
C ASN A 365 16.70 -6.26 19.96
N ASP A 366 16.28 -5.49 18.95
CA ASP A 366 15.68 -4.17 19.18
C ASP A 366 14.35 -4.30 19.94
N ILE A 367 13.54 -5.31 19.61
CA ILE A 367 12.26 -5.57 20.27
C ILE A 367 12.45 -5.88 21.76
N LYS A 368 13.49 -6.66 22.10
CA LYS A 368 13.84 -6.96 23.50
C LYS A 368 14.22 -5.72 24.30
N GLN A 369 14.72 -4.68 23.65
CA GLN A 369 15.10 -3.42 24.27
C GLN A 369 13.96 -2.39 24.34
N LEU A 370 12.80 -2.67 23.73
CA LEU A 370 11.65 -1.77 23.80
C LEU A 370 11.10 -1.71 25.23
N ALA A 371 10.89 -0.48 25.72
CA ALA A 371 10.32 -0.25 27.05
C ALA A 371 8.87 -0.77 27.20
N ASN A 372 8.08 -0.77 26.11
CA ASN A 372 6.71 -1.25 26.11
C ASN A 372 6.33 -1.87 24.74
N PRO A 373 6.72 -3.12 24.46
CA PRO A 373 6.37 -3.81 23.21
C PRO A 373 4.86 -4.04 23.07
N ALA A 374 4.11 -4.15 24.18
CA ALA A 374 2.66 -4.34 24.16
C ALA A 374 1.93 -3.15 23.52
N GLN A 375 2.46 -1.93 23.69
CA GLN A 375 1.89 -0.72 23.08
C GLN A 375 1.79 -0.82 21.55
N ILE A 376 2.76 -1.48 20.90
CA ILE A 376 2.73 -1.69 19.44
C ILE A 376 1.43 -2.41 19.08
N ILE A 377 1.16 -3.55 19.73
CA ILE A 377 -0.04 -4.35 19.47
C ILE A 377 -1.32 -3.58 19.81
N THR A 378 -1.34 -2.85 20.93
CA THR A 378 -2.50 -2.05 21.35
C THR A 378 -2.90 -1.04 20.28
N VAL A 379 -1.93 -0.38 19.65
CA VAL A 379 -2.18 0.58 18.57
C VAL A 379 -2.74 -0.13 17.33
N PHE A 380 -2.16 -1.25 16.92
CA PHE A 380 -2.67 -2.03 15.79
C PHE A 380 -4.11 -2.50 16.02
N ILE A 381 -4.43 -3.05 17.19
CA ILE A 381 -5.79 -3.47 17.55
C ILE A 381 -6.75 -2.28 17.55
N THR A 382 -6.35 -1.14 18.10
CA THR A 382 -7.17 0.09 18.12
C THR A 382 -7.52 0.55 16.70
N TYR A 383 -6.54 0.54 15.79
CA TYR A 383 -6.78 0.93 14.40
C TYR A 383 -7.57 -0.11 13.60
N MET A 384 -7.39 -1.41 13.89
CA MET A 384 -8.22 -2.46 13.32
C MET A 384 -9.69 -2.26 13.71
N LYS A 385 -9.98 -1.97 14.99
CA LYS A 385 -11.35 -1.65 15.44
C LYS A 385 -11.97 -0.47 14.69
N LYS A 386 -11.19 0.59 14.43
CA LYS A 386 -11.65 1.79 13.69
C LYS A 386 -11.89 1.55 12.20
N THR A 387 -11.29 0.51 11.61
CA THR A 387 -11.27 0.31 10.16
C THR A 387 -12.06 -0.91 9.68
N ILE A 388 -12.27 -1.91 10.54
CA ILE A 388 -12.89 -3.19 10.16
C ILE A 388 -14.28 -3.03 9.54
N ASP A 389 -15.11 -2.13 10.08
CA ASP A 389 -16.50 -1.95 9.65
C ASP A 389 -16.70 -0.82 8.63
N VAL A 390 -15.62 -0.16 8.17
CA VAL A 390 -15.71 1.01 7.27
C VAL A 390 -15.21 0.66 5.87
N ILE A 391 -16.12 0.54 4.90
CA ILE A 391 -15.84 0.09 3.52
C ILE A 391 -14.73 0.92 2.86
N VAL A 392 -14.81 2.25 2.96
CA VAL A 392 -13.81 3.17 2.37
C VAL A 392 -12.42 2.99 2.99
N LEU A 393 -12.31 2.40 4.19
CA LEU A 393 -11.05 2.16 4.88
C LEU A 393 -10.50 0.75 4.72
N ARG A 394 -11.10 -0.11 3.88
CA ARG A 394 -10.64 -1.50 3.66
C ARG A 394 -9.16 -1.60 3.26
N GLN A 395 -8.68 -0.72 2.38
CA GLN A 395 -7.26 -0.71 2.00
C GLN A 395 -6.35 -0.39 3.20
N ARG A 396 -6.82 0.44 4.15
CA ARG A 396 -6.09 0.74 5.39
C ARG A 396 -6.07 -0.49 6.30
N LEU A 397 -7.17 -1.22 6.40
CA LEU A 397 -7.23 -2.49 7.14
C LEU A 397 -6.30 -3.55 6.55
N GLU A 398 -6.28 -3.71 5.22
CA GLU A 398 -5.36 -4.64 4.56
C GLU A 398 -3.89 -4.31 4.89
N ASN A 399 -3.53 -3.03 4.80
CA ASN A 399 -2.21 -2.51 5.12
C ASN A 399 -1.82 -2.69 6.60
N LEU A 400 -2.79 -2.55 7.51
CA LEU A 400 -2.65 -2.86 8.94
C LEU A 400 -2.26 -4.33 9.12
N LEU A 401 -3.05 -5.24 8.53
CA LEU A 401 -2.82 -6.69 8.62
C LEU A 401 -1.49 -7.11 7.99
N LEU A 402 -1.11 -6.52 6.85
CA LEU A 402 0.18 -6.77 6.23
C LEU A 402 1.34 -6.45 7.17
N THR A 403 1.25 -5.34 7.88
CA THR A 403 2.30 -4.91 8.81
C THR A 403 2.29 -5.75 10.09
N LEU A 404 1.10 -6.06 10.62
CA LEU A 404 0.93 -6.93 11.78
C LEU A 404 1.47 -8.35 11.52
N LYS A 405 1.32 -8.86 10.30
CA LYS A 405 1.91 -10.15 9.88
C LYS A 405 3.43 -10.17 10.06
N ILE A 406 4.12 -9.07 9.73
CA ILE A 406 5.58 -8.95 9.87
C ILE A 406 5.95 -8.93 11.36
N LEU A 407 5.23 -8.12 12.16
CA LEU A 407 5.46 -8.01 13.61
C LEU A 407 5.32 -9.32 14.37
N ILE A 408 4.29 -10.11 14.06
CA ILE A 408 3.97 -11.37 14.76
C ILE A 408 5.01 -12.48 14.49
N GLN A 409 5.94 -12.28 13.54
CA GLN A 409 7.07 -13.20 13.37
C GLN A 409 8.01 -13.16 14.58
N HIS A 410 8.05 -12.05 15.33
CA HIS A 410 8.85 -11.91 16.55
C HIS A 410 8.16 -12.53 17.75
N ASP A 411 8.85 -13.45 18.45
CA ASP A 411 8.27 -14.23 19.54
C ASP A 411 7.74 -13.36 20.70
N GLN A 412 8.45 -12.29 21.05
CA GLN A 412 8.01 -11.35 22.09
C GLN A 412 6.72 -10.64 21.70
N ILE A 413 6.61 -10.16 20.46
CA ILE A 413 5.41 -9.49 19.96
C ILE A 413 4.24 -10.48 19.86
N ARG A 414 4.49 -11.72 19.45
CA ARG A 414 3.49 -12.80 19.46
C ARG A 414 2.97 -13.05 20.88
N GLY A 415 3.87 -13.07 21.87
CA GLY A 415 3.51 -13.20 23.29
C GLY A 415 2.68 -12.03 23.80
N GLU A 416 3.06 -10.79 23.48
CA GLU A 416 2.24 -9.61 23.85
C GLU A 416 0.87 -9.62 23.16
N PHE A 417 0.79 -10.08 21.91
CA PHE A 417 -0.48 -10.24 21.22
C PHE A 417 -1.39 -11.26 21.92
N ALA A 418 -0.85 -12.41 22.34
CA ALA A 418 -1.61 -13.44 23.05
C ALA A 418 -2.24 -12.93 24.35
N ARG A 419 -1.57 -11.98 25.04
CA ARG A 419 -2.07 -11.38 26.28
C ARG A 419 -3.21 -10.36 26.07
N GLN A 420 -3.42 -9.87 24.84
CA GLN A 420 -4.48 -8.90 24.56
C GLN A 420 -5.77 -9.60 24.13
N THR A 421 -6.84 -9.39 24.89
CA THR A 421 -8.13 -10.07 24.71
C THR A 421 -8.83 -9.75 23.40
N ASP A 422 -8.62 -8.55 22.86
CA ASP A 422 -9.39 -8.04 21.72
C ASP A 422 -8.78 -8.40 20.36
N GLY A 423 -7.51 -8.82 20.32
CA GLY A 423 -6.79 -9.05 19.08
C GLY A 423 -7.29 -10.25 18.30
N LEU A 424 -7.37 -11.41 18.96
CA LEU A 424 -7.79 -12.66 18.34
C LEU A 424 -9.23 -12.60 17.78
N PRO A 425 -10.24 -12.06 18.50
CA PRO A 425 -11.58 -11.89 17.95
C PRO A 425 -11.62 -11.05 16.66
N LEU A 426 -10.86 -9.96 16.57
CA LEU A 426 -10.81 -9.12 15.37
C LEU A 426 -10.20 -9.87 14.17
N LEU A 427 -9.15 -10.66 14.40
CA LEU A 427 -8.56 -11.49 13.35
C LEU A 427 -9.52 -12.58 12.86
N LEU A 428 -10.26 -13.20 13.78
CA LEU A 428 -11.29 -14.16 13.43
C LEU A 428 -12.39 -13.52 12.58
N ARG A 429 -12.87 -12.32 12.94
CA ARG A 429 -13.82 -11.55 12.11
C ARG A 429 -13.28 -11.31 10.70
N CYS A 430 -12.05 -10.81 10.58
CA CYS A 430 -11.39 -10.60 9.28
C CYS A 430 -11.24 -11.90 8.46
N ALA A 431 -11.17 -13.06 9.11
CA ALA A 431 -10.99 -14.35 8.46
C ALA A 431 -12.31 -15.02 8.06
N THR A 432 -13.39 -14.82 8.82
CA THR A 432 -14.63 -15.61 8.70
C THR A 432 -15.85 -14.84 8.22
N GLU A 433 -15.88 -13.50 8.34
CA GLU A 433 -17.05 -12.73 7.91
C GLU A 433 -17.19 -12.67 6.39
N PHE A 434 -18.43 -12.80 5.91
CA PHE A 434 -18.78 -12.81 4.48
C PHE A 434 -18.23 -11.59 3.71
N GLN A 435 -18.18 -10.42 4.35
CA GLN A 435 -17.70 -9.20 3.71
C GLN A 435 -16.21 -9.23 3.31
N PHE A 436 -15.43 -10.18 3.85
CA PHE A 436 -14.01 -10.37 3.55
C PHE A 436 -13.73 -11.66 2.76
N GLU A 437 -14.74 -12.47 2.45
CA GLU A 437 -14.56 -13.74 1.74
C GLU A 437 -13.89 -13.54 0.37
N GLY A 438 -12.83 -14.31 0.10
CA GLY A 438 -12.04 -14.21 -1.14
C GLY A 438 -11.14 -12.98 -1.23
N THR A 439 -11.14 -12.09 -0.22
CA THR A 439 -10.36 -10.86 -0.26
C THR A 439 -8.93 -11.05 0.28
N LYS A 440 -8.04 -10.09 -0.03
CA LYS A 440 -6.70 -10.03 0.58
C LYS A 440 -6.75 -9.91 2.11
N ILE A 441 -7.80 -9.31 2.68
CA ILE A 441 -8.00 -9.18 4.14
C ILE A 441 -8.15 -10.56 4.79
N GLN A 442 -8.97 -11.43 4.21
CA GLN A 442 -9.13 -12.83 4.66
C GLN A 442 -7.80 -13.59 4.57
N LEU A 443 -7.11 -13.51 3.43
CA LEU A 443 -5.83 -14.19 3.28
C LEU A 443 -4.80 -13.70 4.30
N ARG A 444 -4.69 -12.38 4.53
CA ARG A 444 -3.74 -11.81 5.49
C ARG A 444 -4.07 -12.17 6.93
N SER A 445 -5.35 -12.18 7.31
CA SER A 445 -5.78 -12.58 8.65
C SER A 445 -5.51 -14.06 8.92
N LEU A 446 -5.80 -14.96 7.97
CA LEU A 446 -5.44 -16.38 8.06
C LEU A 446 -3.93 -16.60 8.15
N ASN A 447 -3.13 -15.84 7.39
CA ASN A 447 -1.67 -15.87 7.51
C ASN A 447 -1.19 -15.49 8.92
N ILE A 448 -1.80 -14.47 9.51
CA ILE A 448 -1.48 -14.05 10.89
C ILE A 448 -1.89 -15.16 11.87
N LEU A 449 -3.11 -15.68 11.76
CA LEU A 449 -3.61 -16.77 12.62
C LEU A 449 -2.70 -17.99 12.55
N MET A 450 -2.23 -18.35 11.36
CA MET A 450 -1.22 -19.41 11.18
C MET A 450 0.05 -19.11 11.98
N SER A 451 0.63 -17.92 11.85
CA SER A 451 1.81 -17.53 12.64
C SER A 451 1.53 -17.45 14.14
N LEU A 452 0.30 -17.16 14.57
CA LEU A 452 -0.08 -17.14 15.98
C LEU A 452 -0.19 -18.56 16.57
N THR A 453 -0.43 -19.61 15.76
CA THR A 453 -0.46 -21.00 16.24
C THR A 453 0.87 -21.48 16.86
N PHE A 454 1.97 -20.76 16.60
CA PHE A 454 3.28 -20.99 17.22
C PHE A 454 3.34 -20.54 18.68
N ASN A 455 2.30 -19.88 19.20
CA ASN A 455 2.11 -19.62 20.63
C ASN A 455 1.09 -20.63 21.20
N ASN A 456 1.49 -21.36 22.25
CA ASN A 456 0.67 -22.43 22.82
C ASN A 456 -0.68 -21.95 23.38
N GLU A 457 -0.75 -20.75 23.97
CA GLU A 457 -2.01 -20.22 24.51
C GLU A 457 -3.02 -19.97 23.39
N ILE A 458 -2.59 -19.30 22.31
CA ILE A 458 -3.44 -19.05 21.14
C ILE A 458 -3.80 -20.36 20.44
N LYS A 459 -2.85 -21.29 20.33
CA LYS A 459 -3.09 -22.61 19.75
C LYS A 459 -4.26 -23.31 20.45
N VAL A 460 -4.23 -23.39 21.79
CA VAL A 460 -5.30 -24.00 22.59
C VAL A 460 -6.63 -23.24 22.44
N LEU A 461 -6.60 -21.91 22.36
CA LEU A 461 -7.82 -21.12 22.12
C LEU A 461 -8.46 -21.43 20.75
N LEU A 462 -7.64 -21.62 19.72
CA LEU A 462 -8.10 -21.96 18.37
C LEU A 462 -8.56 -23.43 18.27
N GLU A 463 -7.87 -24.36 18.92
CA GLU A 463 -8.26 -25.78 19.02
C GLU A 463 -9.65 -25.96 19.66
N ASN A 464 -9.99 -25.09 20.61
CA ASN A 464 -11.29 -25.11 21.29
C ASN A 464 -12.39 -24.32 20.57
N ASN A 465 -12.08 -23.62 19.47
CA ASN A 465 -13.06 -22.85 18.71
C ASN A 465 -13.68 -23.70 17.59
N SER A 466 -14.70 -24.49 17.94
CA SER A 466 -15.38 -25.41 17.02
C SER A 466 -15.93 -24.73 15.78
N THR A 467 -16.51 -23.53 15.92
CA THR A 467 -17.05 -22.73 14.81
C THR A 467 -15.97 -22.36 13.81
N PHE A 468 -14.81 -21.89 14.29
CA PHE A 468 -13.68 -21.55 13.43
C PHE A 468 -13.11 -22.79 12.73
N ILE A 469 -12.99 -23.92 13.45
CA ILE A 469 -12.51 -25.18 12.85
C ILE A 469 -13.45 -25.66 11.75
N GLN A 470 -14.76 -25.62 11.97
CA GLN A 470 -15.75 -26.00 10.96
C GLN A 470 -15.68 -25.08 9.74
N TYR A 471 -15.50 -23.77 9.97
CA TYR A 471 -15.29 -22.80 8.91
C TYR A 471 -14.05 -23.15 8.07
N LEU A 472 -12.90 -23.41 8.69
CA LEU A 472 -11.67 -23.81 8.00
C LEU A 472 -11.87 -25.08 7.15
N ARG A 473 -12.48 -26.13 7.73
CA ARG A 473 -12.77 -27.38 6.99
C ARG A 473 -13.63 -27.14 5.75
N THR A 474 -14.63 -26.26 5.88
CA THR A 474 -15.49 -25.88 4.75
C THR A 474 -14.68 -25.13 3.71
N LEU A 475 -13.89 -24.14 4.13
CA LEU A 475 -13.12 -23.26 3.25
C LEU A 475 -12.09 -24.01 2.41
N VAL A 476 -11.41 -25.03 2.96
CA VAL A 476 -10.48 -25.88 2.19
C VAL A 476 -11.19 -26.55 1.00
N THR A 477 -12.40 -27.05 1.24
CA THR A 477 -13.16 -27.77 0.20
C THR A 477 -13.87 -26.85 -0.79
N SER A 478 -14.31 -25.65 -0.36
CA SER A 478 -15.11 -24.75 -1.18
C SER A 478 -14.31 -23.68 -1.92
N SER A 479 -13.14 -23.29 -1.41
CA SER A 479 -12.32 -22.23 -1.99
C SER A 479 -11.73 -22.66 -3.33
N LYS A 480 -11.69 -21.74 -4.29
CA LYS A 480 -10.97 -21.90 -5.57
C LYS A 480 -9.55 -21.33 -5.54
N SER A 481 -9.17 -20.60 -4.48
CA SER A 481 -7.83 -20.02 -4.35
C SER A 481 -6.87 -21.05 -3.74
N PRO A 482 -5.81 -21.44 -4.46
CA PRO A 482 -4.79 -22.35 -3.95
C PRO A 482 -4.07 -21.77 -2.73
N GLU A 483 -3.86 -20.45 -2.64
CA GLU A 483 -3.23 -19.85 -1.47
C GLU A 483 -4.09 -19.95 -0.21
N LEU A 484 -5.41 -19.78 -0.35
CA LEU A 484 -6.35 -19.94 0.76
C LEU A 484 -6.42 -21.40 1.21
N GLN A 485 -6.49 -22.35 0.28
CA GLN A 485 -6.46 -23.77 0.63
C GLN A 485 -5.18 -24.12 1.40
N LYS A 486 -4.02 -23.71 0.87
CA LYS A 486 -2.71 -23.96 1.49
C LYS A 486 -2.61 -23.41 2.91
N ILE A 487 -3.08 -22.18 3.16
CA ILE A 487 -2.97 -21.57 4.50
C ILE A 487 -3.91 -22.23 5.50
N VAL A 488 -5.11 -22.62 5.06
CA VAL A 488 -6.05 -23.29 5.93
C VAL A 488 -5.58 -24.69 6.29
N ASP A 489 -5.05 -25.44 5.32
CA ASP A 489 -4.39 -26.73 5.58
C ASP A 489 -3.23 -26.57 6.55
N GLY A 490 -2.44 -25.50 6.39
CA GLY A 490 -1.40 -25.08 7.34
C GLY A 490 -1.90 -24.98 8.78
N ILE A 491 -2.99 -24.24 8.98
CA ILE A 491 -3.59 -24.00 10.30
C ILE A 491 -4.13 -25.32 10.86
N LEU A 492 -4.94 -26.05 10.10
CA LEU A 492 -5.54 -27.31 10.54
C LEU A 492 -4.47 -28.33 10.94
N TRP A 493 -3.40 -28.44 10.14
CA TRP A 493 -2.27 -29.29 10.46
C TRP A 493 -1.61 -28.88 11.78
N ARG A 494 -1.36 -27.59 12.03
CA ARG A 494 -0.77 -27.15 13.31
C ARG A 494 -1.67 -27.45 14.50
N LEU A 495 -2.99 -27.29 14.36
CA LEU A 495 -3.95 -27.51 15.45
C LEU A 495 -4.14 -29.00 15.77
N PHE A 496 -4.08 -29.89 14.78
CA PHE A 496 -4.48 -31.30 14.96
C PHE A 496 -3.39 -32.34 14.77
N SER A 497 -2.20 -31.98 14.30
CA SER A 497 -1.13 -32.97 14.08
C SER A 497 -0.67 -33.56 15.40
N LYS A 498 -0.92 -34.86 15.58
CA LYS A 498 -0.30 -35.68 16.61
C LYS A 498 1.01 -36.24 16.06
N TYR A 499 2.10 -35.96 16.76
CA TYR A 499 3.47 -36.22 16.30
C TYR A 499 3.92 -37.67 16.52
N GLU A 500 3.25 -38.66 15.95
CA GLU A 500 3.73 -40.05 16.02
C GLU A 500 4.68 -40.33 14.86
N THR A 501 5.92 -40.75 15.16
CA THR A 501 6.92 -41.08 14.14
C THR A 501 6.78 -42.55 13.77
N THR A 502 6.43 -42.86 12.54
CA THR A 502 6.24 -44.25 12.06
C THR A 502 7.37 -44.74 11.16
N ALA A 503 8.26 -43.85 10.70
CA ALA A 503 9.34 -44.19 9.77
C ALA A 503 10.46 -45.00 10.45
N THR A 504 10.62 -46.25 10.03
CA THR A 504 11.71 -47.15 10.44
C THR A 504 12.90 -47.13 9.47
N LYS A 505 12.74 -46.56 8.26
CA LYS A 505 13.77 -46.36 7.24
C LYS A 505 13.56 -45.07 6.45
N PHE A 506 14.64 -44.41 6.02
CA PHE A 506 14.60 -43.17 5.25
C PHE A 506 14.50 -43.43 3.73
N GLN A 507 13.46 -42.88 3.09
CA GLN A 507 13.28 -42.90 1.63
C GLN A 507 14.16 -41.86 0.94
N TYR A 508 14.42 -40.74 1.61
CA TYR A 508 15.26 -39.66 1.12
C TYR A 508 16.48 -39.49 2.02
N ASP A 509 17.61 -39.15 1.42
CA ASP A 509 18.80 -38.80 2.18
C ASP A 509 18.68 -37.36 2.67
N VAL A 510 18.18 -36.46 1.81
CA VAL A 510 18.15 -35.02 2.05
C VAL A 510 16.80 -34.43 1.65
N MET A 511 16.21 -33.59 2.51
CA MET A 511 15.16 -32.65 2.13
C MET A 511 15.75 -31.24 2.06
N ILE A 512 15.39 -30.47 1.03
CA ILE A 512 15.75 -29.06 0.93
C ILE A 512 14.54 -28.20 1.31
N SER A 513 14.60 -27.59 2.49
CA SER A 513 13.60 -26.63 2.97
C SER A 513 14.06 -25.22 2.60
N TYR A 514 13.28 -24.53 1.76
CA TYR A 514 13.63 -23.22 1.23
C TYR A 514 12.41 -22.34 0.95
N SER A 515 12.62 -21.03 0.88
CA SER A 515 11.60 -20.10 0.39
C SER A 515 11.63 -20.09 -1.13
N HIS A 516 10.45 -20.12 -1.79
CA HIS A 516 10.39 -20.07 -3.26
C HIS A 516 11.05 -18.82 -3.89
N LYS A 517 11.34 -17.77 -3.11
CA LYS A 517 12.13 -16.62 -3.58
C LYS A 517 13.61 -16.96 -3.81
N ASP A 518 14.11 -18.01 -3.18
CA ASP A 518 15.50 -18.48 -3.23
C ASP A 518 15.67 -19.71 -4.15
N LYS A 519 14.70 -19.95 -5.05
CA LYS A 519 14.58 -21.19 -5.84
C LYS A 519 15.80 -21.49 -6.70
N ASP A 520 16.42 -20.48 -7.30
CA ASP A 520 17.42 -20.71 -8.34
C ASP A 520 18.67 -21.38 -7.76
N LEU A 521 19.17 -20.87 -6.63
CA LEU A 521 20.29 -21.46 -5.90
C LEU A 521 19.92 -22.82 -5.29
N CYS A 522 18.72 -22.95 -4.71
CA CYS A 522 18.28 -24.22 -4.11
C CYS A 522 18.13 -25.34 -5.15
N HIS A 523 17.66 -25.01 -6.37
CA HIS A 523 17.60 -25.94 -7.50
C HIS A 523 18.99 -26.32 -8.01
N GLN A 524 19.96 -25.42 -7.96
CA GLN A 524 21.36 -25.72 -8.28
C GLN A 524 21.96 -26.71 -7.27
N ILE A 525 21.74 -26.49 -5.96
CA ILE A 525 22.16 -27.41 -4.89
C ILE A 525 21.51 -28.79 -5.08
N HIS A 526 20.20 -28.83 -5.34
CA HIS A 526 19.48 -30.07 -5.64
C HIS A 526 20.13 -30.86 -6.78
N LYS A 527 20.41 -30.21 -7.92
CA LYS A 527 21.03 -30.86 -9.09
C LYS A 527 22.40 -31.43 -8.76
N ALA A 528 23.21 -30.72 -7.99
CA ALA A 528 24.54 -31.19 -7.58
C ALA A 528 24.45 -32.42 -6.68
N LEU A 529 23.57 -32.41 -5.67
CA LEU A 529 23.36 -33.55 -4.76
C LEU A 529 22.85 -34.80 -5.49
N VAL A 530 21.92 -34.63 -6.44
CA VAL A 530 21.43 -35.74 -7.28
C VAL A 530 22.55 -36.30 -8.17
N ALA A 531 23.41 -35.44 -8.72
CA ALA A 531 24.58 -35.89 -9.49
C ALA A 531 25.58 -36.70 -8.66
N ASP A 532 25.67 -36.40 -7.36
CA ASP A 532 26.46 -37.16 -6.37
C ASP A 532 25.70 -38.36 -5.76
N ASN A 533 24.60 -38.80 -6.39
CA ASN A 533 23.79 -39.96 -6.03
C ASN A 533 23.02 -39.87 -4.69
N PHE A 534 22.70 -38.66 -4.21
CA PHE A 534 21.76 -38.49 -3.09
C PHE A 534 20.30 -38.60 -3.56
N ARG A 535 19.45 -39.23 -2.74
CA ARG A 535 17.99 -39.17 -2.89
C ARG A 535 17.50 -37.88 -2.25
N VAL A 536 17.26 -36.86 -3.07
CA VAL A 536 16.88 -35.52 -2.58
C VAL A 536 15.40 -35.27 -2.80
N TRP A 537 14.72 -34.77 -1.77
CA TRP A 537 13.37 -34.21 -1.87
C TRP A 537 13.44 -32.68 -1.88
N ILE A 538 12.72 -32.06 -2.81
CA ILE A 538 12.54 -30.60 -2.89
C ILE A 538 11.20 -30.28 -3.58
N ASP A 539 10.53 -29.21 -3.15
CA ASP A 539 9.31 -28.71 -3.78
C ASP A 539 9.64 -27.93 -5.09
N LEU A 540 9.69 -28.61 -6.24
CA LEU A 540 10.05 -28.03 -7.55
C LEU A 540 8.90 -27.27 -8.22
N GLU A 541 7.69 -27.81 -8.16
CA GLU A 541 6.50 -27.28 -8.80
C GLU A 541 5.56 -26.84 -7.70
N ARG A 542 5.50 -25.52 -7.39
CA ARG A 542 4.60 -24.89 -6.41
C ARG A 542 3.44 -25.82 -6.12
N MET A 543 3.54 -26.65 -5.07
CA MET A 543 2.62 -27.79 -4.98
C MET A 543 1.19 -27.26 -4.92
N HIS A 544 0.46 -27.37 -6.04
CA HIS A 544 -0.90 -26.89 -6.14
C HIS A 544 -1.77 -27.90 -5.39
N GLY A 545 -2.06 -27.59 -4.13
CA GLY A 545 -2.99 -28.38 -3.31
C GLY A 545 -2.41 -29.62 -2.63
N ILE A 546 -1.08 -29.80 -2.55
CA ILE A 546 -0.52 -30.90 -1.77
C ILE A 546 -0.38 -30.48 -0.30
N MET A 547 -1.07 -31.25 0.55
CA MET A 547 -1.28 -30.98 1.97
C MET A 547 0.03 -30.90 2.76
N MET A 548 0.05 -30.13 3.86
CA MET A 548 1.12 -30.15 4.88
C MET A 548 1.54 -31.57 5.30
N GLN A 549 0.67 -32.56 5.14
CA GLN A 549 0.98 -33.97 5.31
C GLN A 549 2.13 -34.46 4.43
N ALA A 550 2.16 -34.16 3.13
CA ALA A 550 3.25 -34.62 2.25
C ALA A 550 4.60 -33.99 2.66
N MET A 551 4.57 -32.76 3.16
CA MET A 551 5.75 -32.09 3.69
C MET A 551 6.21 -32.71 5.02
N ALA A 552 5.26 -33.04 5.91
CA ALA A 552 5.55 -33.78 7.13
C ALA A 552 6.12 -35.18 6.82
N GLU A 553 5.55 -35.89 5.84
CA GLU A 553 6.05 -37.17 5.35
C GLU A 553 7.46 -37.04 4.77
N ALA A 554 7.72 -36.01 3.96
CA ALA A 554 9.06 -35.75 3.43
C ALA A 554 10.09 -35.54 4.54
N ILE A 555 9.75 -34.76 5.59
CA ILE A 555 10.60 -34.59 6.76
C ILE A 555 10.79 -35.91 7.51
N GLU A 556 9.73 -36.71 7.66
CA GLU A 556 9.81 -37.99 8.34
C GLU A 556 10.62 -39.03 7.56
N GLN A 557 10.59 -38.97 6.25
CA GLN A 557 11.29 -39.88 5.36
C GLN A 557 12.69 -39.40 4.97
N SER A 558 13.09 -38.20 5.41
CA SER A 558 14.41 -37.62 5.16
C SER A 558 15.30 -37.66 6.40
N ARG A 559 16.58 -37.93 6.20
CA ARG A 559 17.59 -37.93 7.27
C ARG A 559 18.11 -36.52 7.56
N TYR A 560 18.57 -35.84 6.51
CA TYR A 560 19.08 -34.48 6.57
C TYR A 560 18.04 -33.49 6.08
N ILE A 561 17.94 -32.34 6.74
CA ILE A 561 17.10 -31.24 6.32
C ILE A 561 18.01 -30.03 6.11
N LEU A 562 18.16 -29.59 4.85
CA LEU A 562 18.88 -28.36 4.54
C LEU A 562 17.95 -27.19 4.81
N ILE A 563 18.37 -26.29 5.70
CA ILE A 563 17.62 -25.09 6.08
C ILE A 563 18.21 -23.93 5.29
N CYS A 564 17.61 -23.58 4.15
CA CYS A 564 18.07 -22.48 3.28
C CYS A 564 17.65 -21.13 3.86
N MET A 565 18.53 -20.54 4.66
CA MET A 565 18.28 -19.33 5.43
C MET A 565 18.31 -18.05 4.58
N SER A 566 17.21 -17.32 4.63
CA SER A 566 17.01 -15.98 4.05
C SER A 566 15.98 -15.21 4.89
N ASP A 567 15.82 -13.90 4.64
CA ASP A 567 14.74 -13.11 5.24
C ASP A 567 13.38 -13.68 4.86
N SER A 568 13.24 -14.14 3.60
CA SER A 568 11.98 -14.69 3.11
C SER A 568 11.65 -16.06 3.71
N TYR A 569 12.67 -16.85 4.05
CA TYR A 569 12.52 -18.09 4.82
C TYR A 569 12.05 -17.80 6.26
N ALA A 570 12.68 -16.83 6.93
CA ALA A 570 12.41 -16.51 8.32
C ALA A 570 10.99 -15.99 8.59
N VAL A 571 10.36 -15.34 7.60
CA VAL A 571 8.99 -14.81 7.70
C VAL A 571 7.92 -15.75 7.11
N SER A 572 8.31 -16.93 6.62
CA SER A 572 7.40 -17.90 6.05
C SER A 572 6.87 -18.83 7.15
N PRO A 573 5.56 -18.82 7.46
CA PRO A 573 5.01 -19.72 8.48
C PRO A 573 5.14 -21.20 8.09
N TYR A 574 5.21 -21.52 6.79
CA TYR A 574 5.42 -22.89 6.32
C TYR A 574 6.85 -23.34 6.58
N CYS A 575 7.83 -22.51 6.21
CA CYS A 575 9.24 -22.81 6.47
C CYS A 575 9.50 -22.92 7.99
N GLN A 576 8.84 -22.08 8.79
CA GLN A 576 8.88 -22.19 10.25
C GLN A 576 8.27 -23.50 10.74
N ALA A 577 7.12 -23.92 10.20
CA ALA A 577 6.50 -25.19 10.53
C ALA A 577 7.40 -26.39 10.16
N GLU A 578 7.99 -26.39 8.95
CA GLU A 578 8.95 -27.41 8.49
C GLU A 578 10.16 -27.52 9.42
N ALA A 579 10.81 -26.39 9.70
CA ALA A 579 12.00 -26.35 10.53
C ALA A 579 11.72 -26.80 11.97
N GLN A 580 10.60 -26.38 12.56
CA GLN A 580 10.17 -26.83 13.88
C GLN A 580 9.83 -28.32 13.88
N TYR A 581 9.09 -28.79 12.87
CA TYR A 581 8.73 -30.21 12.75
C TYR A 581 9.99 -31.09 12.64
N ALA A 582 10.93 -30.69 11.79
CA ALA A 582 12.21 -31.36 11.63
C ALA A 582 13.03 -31.37 12.94
N PHE A 583 13.03 -30.25 13.67
CA PHE A 583 13.68 -30.15 14.98
C PHE A 583 13.04 -31.09 16.02
N GLU A 584 11.71 -31.09 16.11
CA GLU A 584 10.94 -31.95 17.04
C GLU A 584 11.13 -33.43 16.73
N LYS A 585 11.21 -33.80 15.44
CA LYS A 585 11.52 -35.15 14.96
C LYS A 585 13.02 -35.49 15.03
N ARG A 586 13.85 -34.61 15.59
CA ARG A 586 15.30 -34.78 15.76
C ARG A 586 16.03 -35.10 14.45
N ARG A 587 15.60 -34.49 13.35
CA ARG A 587 16.31 -34.59 12.05
C ARG A 587 17.63 -33.83 12.10
N ILE A 588 18.58 -34.24 11.25
CA ILE A 588 19.88 -33.57 11.16
C ILE A 588 19.72 -32.31 10.31
N LEU A 589 19.58 -31.17 10.99
CA LEU A 589 19.46 -29.88 10.33
C LEU A 589 20.85 -29.41 9.87
N ILE A 590 20.98 -29.01 8.61
CA ILE A 590 22.20 -28.38 8.07
C ILE A 590 21.81 -26.98 7.58
N PRO A 591 22.21 -25.92 8.29
CA PRO A 591 21.87 -24.56 7.90
C PRO A 591 22.69 -24.10 6.69
N LEU A 592 22.05 -23.55 5.68
CA LEU A 592 22.69 -22.95 4.51
C LEU A 592 22.37 -21.46 4.47
N ARG A 593 23.38 -20.60 4.29
CA ARG A 593 23.14 -19.19 4.01
C ARG A 593 23.02 -18.97 2.51
N VAL A 594 21.82 -18.56 2.07
CA VAL A 594 21.48 -18.37 0.64
C VAL A 594 21.15 -16.92 0.29
N GLN A 595 21.27 -15.99 1.25
CA GLN A 595 21.10 -14.55 1.03
C GLN A 595 22.30 -13.75 1.55
N ILE A 596 22.71 -12.73 0.79
CA ILE A 596 23.79 -11.80 1.15
C ILE A 596 23.47 -11.11 2.48
N GLY A 597 24.45 -11.07 3.38
CA GLY A 597 24.35 -10.35 4.65
C GLY A 597 23.39 -10.94 5.68
N TYR A 598 22.63 -11.99 5.32
CA TYR A 598 21.63 -12.56 6.21
C TYR A 598 22.27 -13.16 7.47
N LYS A 599 21.67 -12.85 8.62
CA LYS A 599 22.02 -13.43 9.92
C LYS A 599 20.74 -13.99 10.54
N PRO A 600 20.70 -15.28 10.89
CA PRO A 600 19.54 -15.87 11.54
C PRO A 600 19.28 -15.19 12.89
N GLN A 601 18.01 -14.92 13.17
CA GLN A 601 17.53 -14.32 14.42
C GLN A 601 16.30 -15.09 14.93
N GLY A 602 15.85 -14.77 16.15
CA GLY A 602 14.61 -15.27 16.72
C GLY A 602 14.48 -16.80 16.70
N TRP A 603 13.29 -17.27 16.32
CA TRP A 603 12.96 -18.71 16.26
C TRP A 603 13.95 -19.50 15.40
N LEU A 604 14.42 -18.92 14.29
CA LEU A 604 15.30 -19.62 13.36
C LEU A 604 16.69 -19.80 13.98
N ALA A 605 17.22 -18.74 14.62
CA ALA A 605 18.49 -18.82 15.36
C ALA A 605 18.45 -19.86 16.47
N PHE A 606 17.35 -19.95 17.23
CA PHE A 606 17.18 -21.01 18.23
C PHE A 606 17.13 -22.41 17.61
N THR A 607 16.41 -22.57 16.50
CA THR A 607 16.24 -23.86 15.81
C THR A 607 17.57 -24.42 15.32
N ILE A 608 18.42 -23.57 14.75
CA ILE A 608 19.72 -23.97 14.19
C ILE A 608 20.90 -23.77 15.15
N SER A 609 20.66 -23.30 16.38
CA SER A 609 21.71 -23.00 17.35
C SER A 609 22.65 -24.19 17.55
N GLY A 610 23.94 -23.90 17.70
CA GLY A 610 25.00 -24.92 17.85
C GLY A 610 25.41 -25.64 16.56
N ARG A 611 24.88 -25.25 15.39
CA ARG A 611 25.23 -25.86 14.09
C ARG A 611 26.05 -24.89 13.24
N MET A 612 27.06 -25.40 12.54
CA MET A 612 27.80 -24.61 11.56
C MET A 612 26.98 -24.47 10.29
N TYR A 613 26.90 -23.25 9.75
CA TYR A 613 26.23 -23.01 8.48
C TYR A 613 27.22 -23.06 7.31
N VAL A 614 26.73 -23.52 6.15
CA VAL A 614 27.46 -23.45 4.88
C VAL A 614 27.04 -22.20 4.13
N ASP A 615 28.00 -21.46 3.60
CA ASP A 615 27.78 -20.12 3.06
C ASP A 615 27.90 -20.10 1.54
N PHE A 616 26.78 -20.28 0.84
CA PHE A 616 26.73 -20.31 -0.63
C PHE A 616 26.82 -18.92 -1.29
N ILE A 617 26.92 -17.87 -0.47
CA ILE A 617 26.95 -16.49 -0.95
C ILE A 617 28.32 -15.86 -0.81
N LYS A 618 29.01 -16.12 0.30
CA LYS A 618 30.39 -15.63 0.48
C LYS A 618 31.40 -16.46 -0.30
N LEU A 619 31.11 -17.74 -0.49
CA LEU A 619 31.97 -18.68 -1.20
C LEU A 619 31.46 -18.87 -2.63
N ASN A 620 32.34 -19.29 -3.54
CA ASN A 620 31.88 -19.84 -4.81
C ASN A 620 31.12 -21.16 -4.58
N PHE A 621 30.30 -21.54 -5.55
CA PHE A 621 29.39 -22.68 -5.42
C PHE A 621 30.15 -23.98 -5.11
N GLU A 622 31.26 -24.22 -5.78
CA GLU A 622 32.06 -25.44 -5.66
C GLU A 622 32.64 -25.59 -4.24
N THR A 623 33.16 -24.51 -3.67
CA THR A 623 33.72 -24.51 -2.31
C THR A 623 32.64 -24.66 -1.26
N ALA A 624 31.51 -23.95 -1.40
CA ALA A 624 30.38 -24.11 -0.50
C ALA A 624 29.81 -25.53 -0.57
N TYR A 625 29.69 -26.09 -1.77
CA TYR A 625 29.20 -27.44 -1.98
C TYR A 625 30.14 -28.50 -1.37
N ALA A 626 31.45 -28.35 -1.51
CA ALA A 626 32.42 -29.22 -0.84
C ALA A 626 32.30 -29.16 0.70
N GLN A 627 32.03 -27.97 1.27
CA GLN A 627 31.73 -27.83 2.70
C GLN A 627 30.43 -28.54 3.09
N LEU A 628 29.38 -28.43 2.28
CA LEU A 628 28.13 -29.17 2.48
C LEU A 628 28.38 -30.69 2.49
N MET A 629 29.15 -31.21 1.53
CA MET A 629 29.52 -32.63 1.48
C MET A 629 30.29 -33.08 2.73
N SER A 630 31.16 -32.22 3.27
CA SER A 630 31.87 -32.51 4.53
C SER A 630 30.92 -32.66 5.73
N GLN A 631 29.79 -31.92 5.76
CA GLN A 631 28.78 -32.02 6.83
C GLN A 631 28.04 -33.37 6.80
N PHE A 632 27.78 -33.92 5.61
CA PHE A 632 27.21 -35.26 5.47
C PHE A 632 28.19 -36.35 5.93
N HIS A 633 29.48 -36.21 5.62
CA HIS A 633 30.51 -37.17 6.03
C HIS A 633 30.76 -37.19 7.55
N GLN A 634 30.55 -36.07 8.25
CA GLN A 634 30.65 -36.00 9.71
C GLN A 634 29.50 -36.73 10.44
N ASN A 635 28.43 -37.10 9.73
CA ASN A 635 27.27 -37.78 10.28
C ASN A 635 26.93 -39.06 9.46
N PRO A 636 27.86 -40.01 9.29
CA PRO A 636 27.76 -41.08 8.31
C PRO A 636 26.52 -41.98 8.47
N VAL A 637 26.02 -42.50 7.35
CA VAL A 637 24.80 -43.29 7.27
C VAL A 637 25.05 -44.73 7.74
N ASP A 638 24.20 -45.23 8.65
CA ASP A 638 24.18 -46.67 8.99
C ASP A 638 23.30 -47.37 7.94
N GLU A 639 23.84 -48.35 7.21
CA GLU A 639 23.16 -48.98 6.05
C GLU A 639 21.80 -49.61 6.40
N LYS A 640 21.59 -49.93 7.68
CA LYS A 640 20.35 -50.52 8.19
C LYS A 640 19.16 -49.55 8.14
N ASP A 641 19.43 -48.25 8.18
CA ASP A 641 18.41 -47.18 8.24
C ASP A 641 17.94 -46.72 6.85
N VAL A 642 18.53 -47.26 5.78
CA VAL A 642 18.30 -46.83 4.39
C VAL A 642 17.30 -47.77 3.72
N ALA A 643 16.23 -47.21 3.14
CA ALA A 643 15.34 -47.97 2.28
C ALA A 643 16.07 -48.42 0.99
N PRO A 644 15.81 -49.64 0.48
CA PRO A 644 16.46 -50.14 -0.73
C PRO A 644 16.22 -49.18 -1.92
N ARG A 645 17.26 -49.01 -2.75
CA ARG A 645 17.19 -48.12 -3.92
C ARG A 645 16.15 -48.65 -4.90
N LEU A 646 15.04 -47.94 -5.04
CA LEU A 646 14.12 -48.14 -6.15
C LEU A 646 14.86 -47.74 -7.43
N SER A 647 14.95 -48.64 -8.40
CA SER A 647 15.43 -48.33 -9.75
C SER A 647 14.57 -47.21 -10.31
N GLN A 648 15.14 -46.02 -10.48
CA GLN A 648 14.47 -44.93 -11.18
C GLN A 648 14.11 -45.41 -12.59
N PRO A 649 12.87 -45.25 -13.05
CA PRO A 649 12.55 -45.48 -14.46
C PRO A 649 13.39 -44.51 -15.29
N ASN A 650 13.99 -45.01 -16.37
CA ASN A 650 14.75 -44.20 -17.31
C ASN A 650 13.91 -42.99 -17.72
N VAL A 651 14.53 -41.81 -17.71
CA VAL A 651 13.92 -40.49 -18.03
C VAL A 651 13.33 -40.44 -19.46
N ARG A 652 13.51 -41.47 -20.28
CA ARG A 652 12.84 -41.63 -21.58
C ARG A 652 11.46 -42.29 -21.52
N ASP A 653 11.15 -43.07 -20.49
CA ASP A 653 9.89 -43.81 -20.40
C ASP A 653 8.82 -43.08 -19.56
N ALA A 654 9.23 -42.15 -18.69
CA ALA A 654 8.34 -41.34 -17.85
C ALA A 654 7.52 -40.28 -18.63
N VAL A 655 7.85 -40.02 -19.90
CA VAL A 655 7.09 -39.11 -20.77
C VAL A 655 5.86 -39.80 -21.40
N VAL A 656 5.79 -41.14 -21.37
CA VAL A 656 4.67 -41.89 -21.98
C VAL A 656 3.63 -42.35 -20.94
N GLU A 657 4.01 -42.61 -19.68
CA GLU A 657 3.05 -43.07 -18.66
C GLU A 657 2.21 -41.96 -18.01
N SER A 658 2.69 -40.71 -17.95
CA SER A 658 1.90 -39.57 -17.45
C SER A 658 0.75 -39.15 -18.38
N PHE A 659 0.66 -39.71 -19.60
CA PHE A 659 -0.49 -39.52 -20.50
C PHE A 659 -1.53 -40.65 -20.44
N CYS A 660 -1.22 -41.80 -19.82
CA CYS A 660 -2.13 -42.96 -19.80
C CYS A 660 -2.99 -43.08 -18.53
N PHE A 661 -2.68 -42.37 -17.44
CA PHE A 661 -3.48 -42.45 -16.20
C PHE A 661 -4.72 -41.54 -16.18
N CYS A 662 -4.94 -40.71 -17.20
CA CYS A 662 -6.13 -39.85 -17.34
C CYS A 662 -7.21 -40.38 -18.31
N PHE A 663 -7.11 -41.61 -18.81
CA PHE A 663 -8.14 -42.19 -19.69
C PHE A 663 -8.50 -43.65 -19.33
N GLN A 664 -8.97 -43.87 -18.11
CA GLN A 664 -9.87 -44.99 -17.81
C GLN A 664 -10.99 -44.52 -16.87
N ASN A 665 -11.94 -43.77 -17.42
CA ASN A 665 -13.38 -43.89 -17.14
C ASN A 665 -14.11 -43.10 -18.23
N GLY A 666 -14.74 -43.83 -19.14
CA GLY A 666 -15.12 -43.34 -20.45
C GLY A 666 -16.30 -42.37 -20.47
N GLN A 667 -16.26 -41.44 -21.43
CA GLN A 667 -17.38 -41.18 -22.32
C GLN A 667 -16.87 -40.91 -23.75
N ASN A 668 -17.55 -41.52 -24.72
CA ASN A 668 -17.27 -41.48 -26.15
C ASN A 668 -17.28 -40.06 -26.70
N PHE A 669 -16.24 -39.63 -27.42
CA PHE A 669 -16.40 -38.70 -28.55
C PHE A 669 -15.33 -38.95 -29.64
N VAL A 670 -15.81 -38.89 -30.87
CA VAL A 670 -15.15 -39.22 -32.15
C VAL A 670 -13.93 -38.33 -32.41
N ARG A 671 -12.78 -38.92 -32.79
CA ARG A 671 -11.60 -38.18 -33.27
C ARG A 671 -11.78 -37.76 -34.73
N PRO A 672 -11.51 -36.50 -35.12
CA PRO A 672 -11.22 -36.15 -36.50
C PRO A 672 -9.73 -36.37 -36.82
N ASN A 673 -9.46 -36.98 -37.96
CA ASN A 673 -8.12 -37.13 -38.56
C ASN A 673 -7.53 -35.75 -38.90
N PHE A 674 -6.29 -35.48 -38.46
CA PHE A 674 -5.46 -34.45 -39.04
C PHE A 674 -4.34 -35.10 -39.84
N ASP A 675 -4.55 -35.15 -41.16
CA ASP A 675 -3.49 -35.35 -42.14
C ASP A 675 -2.85 -34.01 -42.52
N ARG A 676 -1.54 -34.09 -42.80
CA ARG A 676 -0.65 -33.00 -43.22
C ARG A 676 -1.13 -32.30 -44.50
N ALA A 677 -1.12 -30.96 -44.53
CA ALA A 677 -0.75 -30.19 -45.73
C ALA A 677 -0.45 -28.70 -45.46
N LYS A 678 0.76 -28.30 -45.87
CA LYS A 678 1.16 -27.07 -46.60
C LYS A 678 0.64 -25.66 -46.21
N VAL A 679 1.62 -24.81 -45.91
CA VAL A 679 1.92 -23.48 -46.50
C VAL A 679 0.75 -22.66 -47.08
N GLY A 680 0.57 -21.44 -46.55
CA GLY A 680 -0.13 -20.36 -47.25
C GLY A 680 -0.36 -19.13 -46.37
N HIS A 681 0.21 -17.99 -46.77
CA HIS A 681 -0.09 -16.63 -46.29
C HIS A 681 -1.60 -16.32 -46.34
N THR A 682 -2.13 -15.51 -45.40
CA THR A 682 -2.75 -14.18 -45.65
C THR A 682 -3.39 -13.59 -44.38
N GLU A 683 -3.49 -12.26 -44.43
CA GLU A 683 -3.98 -11.27 -43.46
C GLU A 683 -5.43 -11.48 -42.97
N LEU A 684 -5.69 -11.11 -41.70
CA LEU A 684 -6.55 -9.98 -41.29
C LEU A 684 -6.49 -9.80 -39.76
#